data_AF-A0A3L7PH29-F1
#
_entry.id   AF-A0A3L7PH29-F1
#
_cell.length_a   1.000
_cell.length_b   1.000
_cell.length_c   1.000
_cell.angle_alpha   90.00
_cell.angle_beta   90.00
_cell.angle_gamma   90.00
#
_symmetry.space_group_name_H-M   'P 1'
#
loop_
_entity.id
_entity.type
_entity.pdbx_description
1 polymer ?
#
loop_
_entity_poly.entity_id
_entity_poly.type
_entity_poly.pdbx_seq_one_letter_code
_entity_poly.pdbx_strand_id
1 'polypeptide(L)'
;MSQPCIVEELERRLVLAVSSALLDSWFVSGQGEFAQAIIGQPGGSTTGPNTTWNGQTAPVIGDVQKISCSTTTNTVYVNTPDLASYVMGAWWGNAAQTQPFMNLPKDQNAIYKITLNTTYPQSTHGIFGGGAVALAVNGVVIYNAGDAFSYSHASGTEAGMGGDGLFNRMAEAVESVTFDAGNGHQPGNGQYHYHTNPVALRAQLGDNVDYIGTTDYFPYDPAIYLLHQGEGADGEFREHATGLHHSPIVGWMFDGYPIYGPYGYSSSLDPTSAVARMQSSYALRSITDRTTLPGWAAQLAGNKLGPAATATAADGVYVMTSVQQGQYAGPAVSGTYPLGRYGEDYAYVPGSGNLDQYGGRYCKTPEFPNGTYAYFIPIGADGSPVFPYAVNRQTYGPPNGSGKVAAITEPVTVSFNVATNVAPVVAGPAGVSLPRSGTLAFTGVNAIAISDVDAADEESIALSVTAGTLSVDLSGVLASHVTATAGASGSSTITLRGGVALLNAALATLTYTAPASGQSATLSVQANDGSAANNLSATLATTITLVNALPSATFAAISSPRTTSIDSIGITFSEAVTGFDMGDLRLTRNGGAVSLASATLTGGGTGWTLGSVSALTSADGDYELKLTASGSGITDSDGGGLAADASRSWKIDTTITVAVGQTVTDATAYAGGFQLVKRGPGTLILTAASSFAGGTRLEAGEIVVRNVAALGTGPVWVSAAATLTLDVGAVGVVVSSLSLDADGLIDLGYGRMVIAAGGIAESTLRQRLAAGYGGGAWAGGSGITSSIAAATPGRGVCYLFDGDGGTTVAFAANGDTNLDGVVDILDIANTLSSGKFDAGTEASWLDGDFNADGILDILDIGELFASELLDRGPYLPSGLSPLEAMFAGLAFEAATTGRPKKGVSAAT
;
A
#
# COMPACT_ATOMS: atom_id res chain seq x y z
N MET A 1 24.23 1.12 24.50
CA MET A 1 23.28 1.47 25.56
C MET A 1 21.88 1.31 25.00
N SER A 2 21.12 0.40 25.62
CA SER A 2 19.66 0.15 25.53
C SER A 2 18.95 0.33 24.19
N GLN A 3 18.68 -0.80 23.53
CA GLN A 3 17.48 -0.95 22.69
C GLN A 3 16.22 -0.81 23.58
N PRO A 4 15.14 -0.18 23.08
CA PRO A 4 13.88 -0.17 23.80
C PRO A 4 13.29 -1.58 23.78
N CYS A 5 13.04 -2.11 24.98
CA CYS A 5 12.31 -3.33 25.24
C CYS A 5 10.93 -3.23 24.56
N ILE A 6 10.68 -4.04 23.54
CA ILE A 6 9.32 -4.36 23.13
C ILE A 6 8.82 -5.32 24.21
N VAL A 7 8.03 -4.80 25.13
CA VAL A 7 7.24 -5.59 26.05
C VAL A 7 6.15 -6.24 25.19
N GLU A 8 6.31 -7.52 24.84
CA GLU A 8 5.16 -8.34 24.44
C GLU A 8 4.15 -8.29 25.57
N GLU A 9 2.90 -7.98 25.22
CA GLU A 9 1.79 -7.86 26.15
C GLU A 9 1.46 -9.24 26.74
N LEU A 10 2.10 -9.54 27.87
CA LEU A 10 1.91 -10.74 28.68
C LEU A 10 0.54 -10.75 29.41
N GLU A 11 -0.36 -9.81 29.14
CA GLU A 11 -1.41 -9.44 30.10
C GLU A 11 -2.71 -10.25 30.03
N ARG A 12 -2.91 -11.17 29.08
CA ARG A 12 -4.04 -12.13 29.16
C ARG A 12 -3.66 -13.55 29.59
N ARG A 13 -2.38 -13.93 29.54
CA ARG A 13 -1.91 -15.26 29.98
C ARG A 13 -1.61 -15.38 31.48
N LEU A 14 -1.81 -14.30 32.26
CA LEU A 14 -1.41 -14.25 33.67
C LEU A 14 -2.54 -14.38 34.70
N VAL A 15 -3.76 -14.80 34.33
CA VAL A 15 -4.87 -14.84 35.32
C VAL A 15 -5.32 -16.26 35.72
N LEU A 16 -4.84 -17.32 35.06
CA LEU A 16 -5.18 -18.69 35.46
C LEU A 16 -3.91 -19.51 35.71
N ALA A 17 -3.67 -19.90 36.96
CA ALA A 17 -2.58 -20.79 37.37
C ALA A 17 -2.82 -22.28 37.03
N VAL A 18 -3.74 -22.56 36.08
CA VAL A 18 -4.07 -23.92 35.61
C VAL A 18 -3.23 -24.24 34.37
N SER A 19 -2.81 -25.49 34.20
CA SER A 19 -2.04 -25.91 33.02
C SER A 19 -2.77 -25.58 31.72
N SER A 20 -2.12 -24.86 30.81
CA SER A 20 -2.64 -24.55 29.47
C SER A 20 -2.99 -25.82 28.71
N ALA A 21 -2.17 -26.86 28.80
CA ALA A 21 -2.46 -28.16 28.19
C ALA A 21 -3.81 -28.75 28.65
N LEU A 22 -4.17 -28.58 29.92
CA LEU A 22 -5.45 -29.08 30.43
C LEU A 22 -6.61 -28.14 30.08
N LEU A 23 -6.38 -26.82 30.09
CA LEU A 23 -7.42 -25.84 29.84
C LEU A 23 -7.78 -25.71 28.36
N ASP A 24 -6.80 -25.81 27.47
CA ASP A 24 -6.93 -25.47 26.05
C ASP A 24 -7.25 -26.70 25.18
N SER A 25 -7.15 -27.91 25.74
CA SER A 25 -7.39 -29.16 24.99
C SER A 25 -8.85 -29.48 24.70
N TRP A 26 -9.82 -28.78 25.30
CA TRP A 26 -11.24 -29.10 25.17
C TRP A 26 -11.79 -28.66 23.81
N PHE A 27 -12.58 -29.52 23.18
CA PHE A 27 -13.20 -29.21 21.90
C PHE A 27 -14.36 -28.24 22.10
N VAL A 28 -14.17 -27.01 21.63
CA VAL A 28 -15.15 -25.91 21.72
C VAL A 28 -15.53 -25.38 20.34
N SER A 29 -15.12 -25.99 19.23
CA SER A 29 -15.50 -25.52 17.88
C SER A 29 -16.89 -25.99 17.42
N GLY A 30 -17.52 -26.95 18.11
CA GLY A 30 -18.91 -27.37 17.88
C GLY A 30 -19.98 -26.42 18.45
N GLN A 31 -19.62 -25.17 18.74
CA GLN A 31 -20.47 -24.22 19.45
C GLN A 31 -21.75 -23.90 18.68
N GLY A 32 -22.90 -24.24 19.25
CA GLY A 32 -24.21 -24.01 18.65
C GLY A 32 -24.69 -25.13 17.71
N GLU A 33 -23.89 -26.20 17.54
CA GLU A 33 -24.33 -27.41 16.83
C GLU A 33 -25.19 -28.28 17.75
N PHE A 34 -26.39 -28.63 17.29
CA PHE A 34 -27.22 -29.60 18.00
C PHE A 34 -26.64 -31.00 17.82
N ALA A 35 -26.63 -31.78 18.89
CA ALA A 35 -26.38 -33.21 18.81
C ALA A 35 -27.39 -33.85 17.83
N GLN A 36 -26.87 -34.65 16.92
CA GLN A 36 -27.64 -35.30 15.86
C GLN A 36 -27.49 -36.81 15.91
N ALA A 37 -28.56 -37.53 15.62
CA ALA A 37 -28.55 -38.99 15.55
C ALA A 37 -29.25 -39.52 14.30
N ILE A 38 -28.61 -40.51 13.67
CA ILE A 38 -29.25 -41.38 12.67
C ILE A 38 -29.82 -42.59 13.41
N ILE A 39 -31.10 -42.88 13.17
CA ILE A 39 -31.82 -43.94 13.86
C ILE A 39 -32.05 -45.10 12.89
N GLY A 40 -31.57 -46.30 13.26
CA GLY A 40 -31.86 -47.53 12.52
C GLY A 40 -33.33 -47.92 12.64
N GLN A 41 -33.89 -48.48 11.56
CA GLN A 41 -35.26 -48.98 11.50
C GLN A 41 -35.27 -50.49 11.24
N PRO A 42 -36.31 -51.22 11.68
CA PRO A 42 -36.47 -52.62 11.34
C PRO A 42 -36.43 -52.84 9.82
N GLY A 43 -35.63 -53.80 9.36
CA GLY A 43 -35.44 -54.08 7.93
C GLY A 43 -34.25 -53.36 7.28
N GLY A 44 -33.52 -52.52 8.04
CA GLY A 44 -32.22 -51.98 7.64
C GLY A 44 -32.23 -50.61 6.98
N SER A 45 -33.37 -49.91 6.96
CA SER A 45 -33.40 -48.50 6.61
C SER A 45 -33.00 -47.63 7.81
N THR A 46 -32.64 -46.38 7.55
CA THR A 46 -32.32 -45.38 8.58
C THR A 46 -33.19 -44.14 8.44
N THR A 47 -33.31 -43.37 9.51
CA THR A 47 -33.98 -42.07 9.54
C THR A 47 -33.11 -41.05 10.26
N GLY A 48 -32.91 -39.87 9.66
CA GLY A 48 -32.10 -38.80 10.22
C GLY A 48 -31.14 -38.20 9.21
N PRO A 49 -30.19 -37.35 9.66
CA PRO A 49 -29.93 -36.98 11.06
C PRO A 49 -31.10 -36.21 11.69
N ASN A 50 -31.43 -36.55 12.92
CA ASN A 50 -32.46 -35.85 13.70
C ASN A 50 -31.80 -35.19 14.92
N THR A 51 -32.27 -34.00 15.30
CA THR A 51 -31.89 -33.33 16.56
C THR A 51 -32.77 -33.71 17.75
N THR A 52 -33.81 -34.52 17.50
CA THR A 52 -34.69 -35.09 18.53
C THR A 52 -35.04 -36.53 18.20
N TRP A 53 -35.14 -37.38 19.22
CA TRP A 53 -35.51 -38.79 19.10
C TRP A 53 -36.06 -39.31 20.43
N ASN A 54 -36.45 -40.59 20.49
CA ASN A 54 -36.96 -41.19 21.72
C ASN A 54 -35.88 -41.18 22.82
N GLY A 55 -36.10 -40.41 23.88
CA GLY A 55 -35.11 -40.16 24.94
C GLY A 55 -34.52 -38.75 24.92
N GLN A 56 -34.55 -38.06 23.77
CA GLN A 56 -34.11 -36.67 23.57
C GLN A 56 -35.21 -35.85 22.88
N THR A 57 -36.15 -35.31 23.67
CA THR A 57 -37.37 -34.66 23.15
C THR A 57 -37.19 -33.20 22.75
N ALA A 58 -36.06 -32.59 23.08
CA ALA A 58 -35.69 -31.24 22.69
C ALA A 58 -34.27 -31.25 22.12
N PRO A 59 -33.96 -30.43 21.10
CA PRO A 59 -32.60 -30.27 20.63
C PRO A 59 -31.68 -29.83 21.77
N VAL A 60 -30.49 -30.43 21.84
CA VAL A 60 -29.45 -30.10 22.82
C VAL A 60 -28.14 -29.84 22.08
N ILE A 61 -27.42 -28.78 22.47
CA ILE A 61 -26.11 -28.48 21.91
C ILE A 61 -25.15 -29.59 22.30
N GLY A 62 -24.51 -30.21 21.30
CA GLY A 62 -23.51 -31.26 21.51
C GLY A 62 -22.22 -30.73 22.13
N ASP A 63 -21.32 -31.65 22.43
CA ASP A 63 -19.98 -31.42 22.95
C ASP A 63 -19.89 -30.66 24.29
N VAL A 64 -18.78 -29.98 24.56
CA VAL A 64 -18.57 -29.19 25.78
C VAL A 64 -19.39 -27.91 25.72
N GLN A 65 -20.23 -27.68 26.73
CA GLN A 65 -21.08 -26.49 26.84
C GLN A 65 -20.47 -25.40 27.73
N LYS A 66 -19.70 -25.80 28.75
CA LYS A 66 -19.06 -24.84 29.67
C LYS A 66 -17.80 -25.45 30.28
N ILE A 67 -16.75 -24.64 30.36
CA ILE A 67 -15.50 -24.97 31.04
C ILE A 67 -15.31 -23.98 32.18
N SER A 68 -15.14 -24.50 33.40
CA SER A 68 -14.78 -23.70 34.57
C SER A 68 -13.49 -24.26 35.17
N CYS A 69 -12.62 -23.41 35.69
CA CYS A 69 -11.34 -23.84 36.23
C CYS A 69 -11.13 -23.32 37.66
N SER A 70 -10.46 -24.12 38.49
CA SER A 70 -9.99 -23.74 39.81
C SER A 70 -8.47 -23.68 39.80
N THR A 71 -7.94 -22.47 39.98
CA THR A 71 -6.49 -22.22 40.10
C THR A 71 -5.92 -22.72 41.43
N THR A 72 -6.77 -22.93 42.44
CA THR A 72 -6.34 -23.43 43.76
C THR A 72 -6.04 -24.93 43.70
N THR A 73 -6.81 -25.68 42.93
CA THR A 73 -6.73 -27.15 42.87
C THR A 73 -6.22 -27.66 41.52
N ASN A 74 -5.75 -26.77 40.62
CA ASN A 74 -5.32 -27.11 39.26
C ASN A 74 -6.30 -28.03 38.53
N THR A 75 -7.58 -27.65 38.58
CA THR A 75 -8.71 -28.49 38.18
C THR A 75 -9.55 -27.79 37.12
N VAL A 76 -10.00 -28.56 36.13
CA VAL A 76 -11.01 -28.14 35.15
C VAL A 76 -12.32 -28.90 35.40
N TYR A 77 -13.41 -28.16 35.31
CA TYR A 77 -14.78 -28.62 35.34
C TYR A 77 -15.40 -28.46 33.95
N VAL A 78 -15.97 -29.55 33.43
CA VAL A 78 -16.55 -29.61 32.09
C VAL A 78 -18.03 -29.94 32.21
N ASN A 79 -18.87 -29.00 31.80
CA ASN A 79 -20.30 -29.24 31.61
C ASN A 79 -20.55 -29.71 30.18
N THR A 80 -21.27 -30.80 30.03
CA THR A 80 -21.53 -31.44 28.74
C THR A 80 -22.82 -32.27 28.81
N PRO A 81 -23.59 -32.39 27.72
CA PRO A 81 -24.71 -33.32 27.66
C PRO A 81 -24.27 -34.77 27.51
N ASP A 82 -22.96 -35.05 27.35
CA ASP A 82 -22.42 -36.38 27.05
C ASP A 82 -22.93 -36.90 25.69
N LEU A 83 -22.99 -35.99 24.71
CA LEU A 83 -23.40 -36.22 23.32
C LEU A 83 -22.44 -35.45 22.41
N ALA A 84 -22.06 -36.04 21.28
CA ALA A 84 -21.17 -35.39 20.34
C ALA A 84 -21.90 -34.41 19.39
N SER A 85 -21.18 -33.42 18.85
CA SER A 85 -21.71 -32.56 17.77
C SER A 85 -21.66 -33.23 16.38
N TYR A 86 -20.73 -34.18 16.18
CA TYR A 86 -20.78 -35.03 15.00
C TYR A 86 -22.04 -35.92 15.01
N VAL A 87 -22.48 -36.37 13.83
CA VAL A 87 -23.66 -37.23 13.72
C VAL A 87 -23.39 -38.61 14.30
N MET A 88 -24.12 -38.94 15.37
CA MET A 88 -24.05 -40.22 16.06
C MET A 88 -24.96 -41.27 15.39
N GLY A 89 -24.65 -42.55 15.59
CA GLY A 89 -25.45 -43.65 15.04
C GLY A 89 -25.24 -43.86 13.53
N ALA A 90 -26.00 -44.77 12.89
CA ALA A 90 -27.01 -45.63 13.49
C ALA A 90 -26.41 -46.80 14.29
N TRP A 91 -27.13 -47.25 15.32
CA TRP A 91 -26.77 -48.41 16.13
C TRP A 91 -27.63 -49.62 15.80
N TRP A 92 -27.00 -50.79 15.71
CA TRP A 92 -27.63 -52.04 15.29
C TRP A 92 -27.49 -53.14 16.35
N GLY A 93 -28.48 -54.03 16.42
CA GLY A 93 -28.44 -55.21 17.29
C GLY A 93 -27.86 -56.45 16.61
N ASN A 94 -27.56 -56.38 15.31
CA ASN A 94 -27.01 -57.48 14.53
C ASN A 94 -26.09 -57.01 13.40
N ALA A 95 -25.12 -57.84 13.03
CA ALA A 95 -24.12 -57.51 12.00
C ALA A 95 -24.73 -57.30 10.60
N ALA A 96 -25.92 -57.87 10.35
CA ALA A 96 -26.66 -57.65 9.10
C ALA A 96 -27.36 -56.28 9.04
N GLN A 97 -27.32 -55.48 10.11
CA GLN A 97 -27.94 -54.16 10.21
C GLN A 97 -29.43 -54.18 9.83
N THR A 98 -30.18 -55.18 10.30
CA THR A 98 -31.63 -55.32 10.05
C THR A 98 -32.47 -55.18 11.31
N GLN A 99 -31.84 -55.25 12.48
CA GLN A 99 -32.48 -55.06 13.77
C GLN A 99 -31.87 -53.85 14.47
N PRO A 100 -32.61 -52.76 14.71
CA PRO A 100 -32.06 -51.60 15.38
C PRO A 100 -31.73 -51.91 16.84
N PHE A 101 -30.66 -51.30 17.35
CA PHE A 101 -30.36 -51.32 18.76
C PHE A 101 -31.38 -50.47 19.53
N MET A 102 -31.97 -51.00 20.61
CA MET A 102 -33.14 -50.39 21.24
C MET A 102 -32.82 -49.17 22.11
N ASN A 103 -31.59 -49.06 22.62
CA ASN A 103 -31.19 -47.93 23.45
C ASN A 103 -30.72 -46.79 22.54
N LEU A 104 -31.13 -45.56 22.86
CA LEU A 104 -30.72 -44.33 22.18
C LEU A 104 -30.08 -43.37 23.18
N PRO A 105 -29.11 -42.55 22.75
CA PRO A 105 -28.40 -41.68 23.67
C PRO A 105 -29.31 -40.52 24.09
N LYS A 106 -29.00 -39.85 25.20
CA LYS A 106 -29.73 -38.64 25.64
C LYS A 106 -28.84 -37.77 26.52
N ASP A 107 -29.23 -36.51 26.62
CA ASP A 107 -28.61 -35.53 27.49
C ASP A 107 -28.49 -36.03 28.93
N GLN A 108 -27.25 -36.13 29.41
CA GLN A 108 -26.89 -36.54 30.76
C GLN A 108 -26.78 -35.36 31.73
N ASN A 109 -26.77 -34.12 31.23
CA ASN A 109 -26.55 -32.88 31.98
C ASN A 109 -25.43 -33.04 33.04
N ALA A 110 -24.25 -33.46 32.57
CA ALA A 110 -23.17 -33.90 33.43
C ALA A 110 -22.17 -32.77 33.69
N ILE A 111 -21.56 -32.80 34.88
CA ILE A 111 -20.38 -32.00 35.24
C ILE A 111 -19.27 -32.99 35.55
N TYR A 112 -18.17 -32.91 34.83
CA TYR A 112 -16.97 -33.70 35.09
C TYR A 112 -15.86 -32.82 35.67
N LYS A 113 -15.04 -33.38 36.54
CA LYS A 113 -13.91 -32.77 37.22
C LYS A 113 -12.64 -33.51 36.82
N ILE A 114 -11.68 -32.79 36.24
CA ILE A 114 -10.35 -33.30 35.90
C ILE A 114 -9.31 -32.48 36.66
N THR A 115 -8.47 -33.15 37.44
CA THR A 115 -7.35 -32.54 38.15
C THR A 115 -6.05 -33.05 37.54
N LEU A 116 -5.20 -32.15 37.04
CA LEU A 116 -3.94 -32.55 36.39
C LEU A 116 -3.02 -33.26 37.39
N ASN A 117 -2.50 -34.42 36.98
CA ASN A 117 -1.49 -35.14 37.73
C ASN A 117 -0.11 -34.98 37.09
N THR A 118 0.82 -34.39 37.83
CA THR A 118 2.20 -34.14 37.36
C THR A 118 3.23 -35.07 38.01
N THR A 119 2.80 -35.99 38.88
CA THR A 119 3.71 -36.85 39.64
C THR A 119 4.18 -38.01 38.78
N TYR A 120 5.50 -38.24 38.65
CA TYR A 120 6.05 -39.43 38.00
C TYR A 120 7.40 -39.78 38.62
N PRO A 121 7.70 -41.08 38.88
CA PRO A 121 6.82 -42.24 38.75
C PRO A 121 5.76 -42.31 39.86
N GLN A 122 4.69 -43.07 39.64
CA GLN A 122 3.65 -43.32 40.64
C GLN A 122 4.06 -44.50 41.54
N SER A 123 3.84 -44.37 42.85
CA SER A 123 4.05 -45.47 43.81
C SER A 123 2.83 -46.38 43.99
N THR A 124 1.66 -45.92 43.54
CA THR A 124 0.38 -46.63 43.64
C THR A 124 -0.40 -46.48 42.35
N HIS A 125 -0.99 -47.58 41.89
CA HIS A 125 -1.75 -47.65 40.64
C HIS A 125 -3.23 -47.84 40.92
N GLY A 126 -4.09 -47.32 40.04
CA GLY A 126 -5.54 -47.38 40.18
C GLY A 126 -6.14 -48.67 39.63
N ILE A 127 -7.32 -49.01 40.14
CA ILE A 127 -8.17 -50.09 39.63
C ILE A 127 -9.57 -49.51 39.48
N PHE A 128 -10.14 -49.60 38.29
CA PHE A 128 -11.50 -49.13 38.03
C PHE A 128 -12.51 -50.29 38.06
N GLY A 129 -13.73 -49.97 38.50
CA GLY A 129 -14.89 -50.84 38.41
C GLY A 129 -15.52 -50.79 37.00
N GLY A 130 -16.85 -50.82 36.93
CA GLY A 130 -17.56 -50.47 35.69
C GLY A 130 -17.80 -48.96 35.57
N GLY A 131 -18.05 -48.49 34.35
CA GLY A 131 -18.42 -47.10 34.04
C GLY A 131 -17.28 -46.27 33.46
N ALA A 132 -17.48 -44.94 33.47
CA ALA A 132 -16.54 -43.98 32.92
C ALA A 132 -15.22 -43.94 33.70
N VAL A 133 -14.13 -43.91 32.96
CA VAL A 133 -12.74 -43.84 33.47
C VAL A 133 -12.00 -42.61 32.96
N ALA A 134 -12.54 -41.97 31.93
CA ALA A 134 -12.02 -40.76 31.32
C ALA A 134 -13.14 -39.94 30.69
N LEU A 135 -12.80 -38.70 30.35
CA LEU A 135 -13.62 -37.81 29.56
C LEU A 135 -12.86 -37.47 28.28
N ALA A 136 -13.49 -37.71 27.13
CA ALA A 136 -12.97 -37.25 25.85
C ALA A 136 -13.06 -35.72 25.76
N VAL A 137 -12.21 -35.09 24.94
CA VAL A 137 -12.14 -33.62 24.89
C VAL A 137 -13.40 -32.95 24.33
N ASN A 138 -14.24 -33.69 23.60
CA ASN A 138 -15.58 -33.24 23.21
C ASN A 138 -16.63 -33.42 24.32
N GLY A 139 -16.29 -33.95 25.49
CA GLY A 139 -17.22 -34.13 26.60
C GLY A 139 -18.00 -35.44 26.58
N VAL A 140 -17.73 -36.34 25.63
CA VAL A 140 -18.25 -37.73 25.68
C VAL A 140 -17.37 -38.57 26.61
N VAL A 141 -17.98 -39.41 27.45
CA VAL A 141 -17.21 -40.27 28.36
C VAL A 141 -16.52 -41.44 27.65
N ILE A 142 -15.39 -41.84 28.20
CA ILE A 142 -14.67 -43.05 27.81
C ILE A 142 -14.81 -44.07 28.95
N TYR A 143 -15.25 -45.27 28.59
CA TYR A 143 -15.35 -46.43 29.48
C TYR A 143 -14.10 -47.30 29.37
N ASN A 144 -13.89 -48.17 30.35
CA ASN A 144 -12.85 -49.19 30.22
C ASN A 144 -13.22 -50.26 29.18
N ALA A 145 -12.28 -51.14 28.86
CA ALA A 145 -12.43 -52.19 27.86
C ALA A 145 -13.56 -53.22 28.14
N GLY A 146 -14.12 -53.26 29.35
CA GLY A 146 -15.10 -54.26 29.75
C GLY A 146 -16.55 -53.79 29.62
N ASP A 147 -17.48 -54.74 29.48
CA ASP A 147 -18.92 -54.48 29.35
C ASP A 147 -19.73 -54.79 30.64
N ALA A 148 -19.02 -54.89 31.77
CA ALA A 148 -19.54 -55.31 33.07
C ALA A 148 -20.04 -56.76 33.20
N PHE A 149 -19.83 -57.62 32.19
CA PHE A 149 -20.04 -59.06 32.31
C PHE A 149 -18.74 -59.79 32.66
N SER A 150 -18.88 -60.90 33.38
CA SER A 150 -17.80 -61.86 33.57
C SER A 150 -18.35 -63.28 33.56
N TYR A 151 -17.48 -64.25 33.29
CA TYR A 151 -17.87 -65.65 33.38
C TYR A 151 -18.19 -66.03 34.82
N SER A 152 -19.26 -66.79 35.03
CA SER A 152 -19.51 -67.49 36.29
C SER A 152 -19.28 -68.98 36.12
N HIS A 153 -18.31 -69.50 36.86
CA HIS A 153 -17.99 -70.92 36.91
C HIS A 153 -19.17 -71.73 37.47
N ALA A 154 -19.83 -71.21 38.50
CA ALA A 154 -20.94 -71.88 39.16
C ALA A 154 -22.14 -72.12 38.23
N SER A 155 -22.47 -71.14 37.37
CA SER A 155 -23.56 -71.29 36.39
C SER A 155 -23.09 -71.84 35.04
N GLY A 156 -21.79 -71.84 34.78
CA GLY A 156 -21.21 -72.25 33.49
C GLY A 156 -21.47 -71.24 32.36
N THR A 157 -21.89 -70.02 32.68
CA THR A 157 -22.34 -69.00 31.72
C THR A 157 -21.78 -67.62 32.05
N GLU A 158 -21.84 -66.71 31.09
CA GLU A 158 -21.61 -65.28 31.37
C GLU A 158 -22.77 -64.72 32.20
N ALA A 159 -22.43 -63.90 33.19
CA ALA A 159 -23.37 -63.15 34.00
C ALA A 159 -22.89 -61.69 34.07
N GLY A 160 -23.82 -60.75 34.22
CA GLY A 160 -23.50 -59.33 34.38
C GLY A 160 -22.81 -59.06 35.72
N MET A 161 -23.36 -58.15 36.53
CA MET A 161 -22.85 -57.86 37.88
C MET A 161 -22.84 -59.06 38.87
N GLY A 162 -23.32 -60.24 38.46
CA GLY A 162 -23.29 -61.48 39.23
C GLY A 162 -22.23 -62.51 38.80
N GLY A 163 -21.37 -62.20 37.83
CA GLY A 163 -20.29 -63.10 37.40
C GLY A 163 -19.12 -63.15 38.40
N ASP A 164 -18.19 -64.08 38.18
CA ASP A 164 -17.10 -64.32 39.15
C ASP A 164 -16.05 -63.22 39.13
N GLY A 165 -16.08 -62.28 38.18
CA GLY A 165 -15.18 -61.12 38.07
C GLY A 165 -13.70 -61.45 37.85
N LEU A 166 -13.38 -62.68 37.42
CA LEU A 166 -12.03 -63.10 37.01
C LEU A 166 -11.84 -63.03 35.51
N PHE A 167 -12.69 -63.69 34.72
CA PHE A 167 -12.67 -63.63 33.26
C PHE A 167 -13.72 -62.61 32.81
N ASN A 168 -13.28 -61.37 32.59
CA ASN A 168 -14.13 -60.21 32.34
C ASN A 168 -14.29 -60.02 30.83
N ARG A 169 -15.54 -59.92 30.38
CA ARG A 169 -15.87 -59.90 28.97
C ARG A 169 -15.57 -58.52 28.39
N MET A 170 -14.96 -58.50 27.22
CA MET A 170 -14.56 -57.26 26.55
C MET A 170 -15.70 -56.74 25.68
N ALA A 171 -15.97 -55.44 25.77
CA ALA A 171 -17.00 -54.77 24.99
C ALA A 171 -16.74 -54.90 23.48
N GLU A 172 -15.49 -54.69 23.04
CA GLU A 172 -15.12 -54.84 21.63
C GLU A 172 -15.45 -56.24 21.07
N ALA A 173 -15.29 -57.29 21.86
CA ALA A 173 -15.49 -58.67 21.41
C ALA A 173 -16.99 -59.05 21.27
N VAL A 174 -17.90 -58.32 21.91
CA VAL A 174 -19.31 -58.74 22.07
C VAL A 174 -20.32 -57.65 21.74
N GLU A 175 -19.98 -56.40 22.01
CA GLU A 175 -20.83 -55.22 21.84
C GLU A 175 -20.47 -54.39 20.60
N SER A 176 -19.36 -54.65 19.91
CA SER A 176 -18.97 -53.91 18.70
C SER A 176 -20.04 -53.87 17.62
N VAL A 177 -20.91 -54.90 17.55
CA VAL A 177 -22.09 -54.91 16.67
C VAL A 177 -23.08 -53.75 16.94
N THR A 178 -23.06 -53.25 18.17
CA THR A 178 -23.91 -52.14 18.66
C THR A 178 -23.22 -50.79 18.63
N PHE A 179 -21.95 -50.73 18.22
CA PHE A 179 -21.25 -49.46 18.06
C PHE A 179 -21.67 -48.78 16.75
N ASP A 180 -21.69 -47.45 16.76
CA ASP A 180 -21.80 -46.68 15.52
C ASP A 180 -20.46 -46.61 14.78
N ALA A 181 -20.43 -45.93 13.64
CA ALA A 181 -19.21 -45.74 12.85
C ALA A 181 -18.10 -44.98 13.60
N GLY A 182 -18.46 -44.19 14.62
CA GLY A 182 -17.52 -43.50 15.50
C GLY A 182 -17.00 -44.36 16.65
N ASN A 183 -17.38 -45.64 16.71
CA ASN A 183 -17.14 -46.58 17.81
C ASN A 183 -17.80 -46.18 19.15
N GLY A 184 -18.87 -45.40 19.10
CA GLY A 184 -19.65 -45.03 20.28
C GLY A 184 -20.97 -45.78 20.37
N HIS A 185 -21.46 -46.01 21.59
CA HIS A 185 -22.82 -46.52 21.84
C HIS A 185 -23.35 -46.09 23.21
N GLN A 186 -24.50 -46.63 23.62
CA GLN A 186 -25.13 -46.26 24.89
C GLN A 186 -25.84 -47.44 25.60
N PRO A 187 -25.84 -47.47 26.95
CA PRO A 187 -26.70 -48.37 27.70
C PRO A 187 -28.13 -47.82 27.77
N GLY A 188 -29.04 -48.54 28.45
CA GLY A 188 -30.43 -48.09 28.63
C GLY A 188 -30.63 -46.78 29.40
N ASN A 189 -29.58 -46.28 30.07
CA ASN A 189 -29.58 -44.93 30.68
C ASN A 189 -29.27 -43.81 29.65
N GLY A 190 -28.94 -44.16 28.42
CA GLY A 190 -28.67 -43.25 27.30
C GLY A 190 -27.34 -42.49 27.39
N GLN A 191 -26.39 -42.94 28.23
CA GLN A 191 -25.06 -42.34 28.29
C GLN A 191 -24.22 -42.78 27.09
N TYR A 192 -24.01 -41.89 26.11
CA TYR A 192 -23.17 -42.19 24.95
C TYR A 192 -21.70 -42.27 25.39
N HIS A 193 -20.97 -43.27 24.92
CA HIS A 193 -19.60 -43.52 25.38
C HIS A 193 -18.79 -44.35 24.40
N TYR A 194 -17.46 -44.30 24.55
CA TYR A 194 -16.50 -45.14 23.83
C TYR A 194 -15.89 -46.20 24.74
N HIS A 195 -15.72 -47.41 24.22
CA HIS A 195 -14.86 -48.44 24.84
C HIS A 195 -13.49 -48.54 24.15
N THR A 196 -13.43 -48.10 22.89
CA THR A 196 -12.29 -48.28 22.00
C THR A 196 -11.93 -46.99 21.29
N ASN A 197 -11.29 -47.08 20.12
CA ASN A 197 -10.79 -45.93 19.36
C ASN A 197 -11.93 -44.98 18.97
N PRO A 198 -12.03 -43.77 19.53
CA PRO A 198 -13.08 -42.81 19.23
C PRO A 198 -12.77 -42.14 17.88
N VAL A 199 -12.93 -42.89 16.80
CA VAL A 199 -12.42 -42.52 15.47
C VAL A 199 -13.09 -41.27 14.91
N ALA A 200 -14.39 -41.09 15.20
CA ALA A 200 -15.14 -39.88 14.84
C ALA A 200 -14.57 -38.64 15.55
N LEU A 201 -14.24 -38.74 16.84
CA LEU A 201 -13.60 -37.65 17.58
C LEU A 201 -12.20 -37.36 17.03
N ARG A 202 -11.42 -38.39 16.69
CA ARG A 202 -10.09 -38.19 16.11
C ARG A 202 -10.17 -37.43 14.78
N ALA A 203 -11.14 -37.76 13.93
CA ALA A 203 -11.41 -37.01 12.71
C ALA A 203 -11.87 -35.57 13.01
N GLN A 204 -12.76 -35.39 14.00
CA GLN A 204 -13.22 -34.08 14.47
C GLN A 204 -12.06 -33.18 14.97
N LEU A 205 -11.02 -33.78 15.54
CA LEU A 205 -9.82 -33.09 16.01
C LEU A 205 -8.73 -32.92 14.94
N GLY A 206 -8.98 -33.37 13.70
CA GLY A 206 -7.99 -33.30 12.62
C GLY A 206 -6.75 -34.16 12.86
N ASP A 207 -6.87 -35.26 13.61
CA ASP A 207 -5.81 -36.26 13.77
C ASP A 207 -5.54 -36.97 12.42
N ASN A 208 -4.65 -37.96 12.43
CA ASN A 208 -4.19 -38.73 11.28
C ASN A 208 -5.26 -39.68 10.65
N VAL A 209 -6.52 -39.28 10.58
CA VAL A 209 -7.64 -40.07 10.06
C VAL A 209 -8.63 -39.18 9.31
N ASP A 210 -9.04 -39.63 8.12
CA ASP A 210 -10.06 -38.96 7.30
C ASP A 210 -11.40 -39.71 7.37
N TYR A 211 -12.50 -38.98 7.24
CA TYR A 211 -13.83 -39.53 6.98
C TYR A 211 -14.14 -39.51 5.49
N ILE A 212 -14.48 -40.66 4.92
CA ILE A 212 -14.86 -40.83 3.51
C ILE A 212 -16.38 -40.71 3.42
N GLY A 213 -16.89 -39.56 3.00
CA GLY A 213 -18.33 -39.27 2.88
C GLY A 213 -18.72 -38.83 1.47
N THR A 214 -19.95 -39.11 1.02
CA THR A 214 -20.62 -38.42 -0.12
C THR A 214 -21.77 -37.51 0.34
N THR A 215 -22.05 -37.53 1.65
CA THR A 215 -23.13 -36.75 2.27
C THR A 215 -22.55 -35.91 3.43
N ASP A 216 -22.98 -34.66 3.56
CA ASP A 216 -22.50 -33.65 4.52
C ASP A 216 -22.81 -33.95 6.01
N TYR A 217 -22.94 -35.22 6.40
CA TYR A 217 -23.38 -35.62 7.73
C TYR A 217 -22.28 -35.58 8.79
N PHE A 218 -21.02 -35.39 8.44
CA PHE A 218 -19.93 -35.20 9.41
C PHE A 218 -19.38 -33.78 9.25
N PRO A 219 -19.65 -32.86 10.20
CA PRO A 219 -19.15 -31.50 10.08
C PRO A 219 -17.68 -31.47 10.53
N TYR A 220 -16.75 -31.51 9.56
CA TYR A 220 -15.52 -30.71 9.59
C TYR A 220 -14.86 -30.66 8.19
N ASP A 221 -14.70 -29.44 7.69
CA ASP A 221 -13.99 -28.99 6.48
C ASP A 221 -14.31 -29.63 5.10
N PRO A 222 -15.05 -28.93 4.20
CA PRO A 222 -15.24 -29.37 2.82
C PRO A 222 -13.97 -29.34 1.95
N ALA A 223 -12.83 -28.84 2.44
CA ALA A 223 -11.56 -28.89 1.71
C ALA A 223 -10.94 -30.30 1.68
N ILE A 224 -11.16 -31.13 2.71
CA ILE A 224 -10.67 -32.52 2.75
C ILE A 224 -11.51 -33.42 1.81
N TYR A 225 -12.77 -33.04 1.57
CA TYR A 225 -13.67 -33.71 0.61
C TYR A 225 -13.11 -33.73 -0.83
N LEU A 226 -12.20 -32.82 -1.18
CA LEU A 226 -11.70 -32.67 -2.54
C LEU A 226 -10.46 -33.54 -2.86
N LEU A 227 -9.84 -34.20 -1.87
CA LEU A 227 -8.58 -34.95 -2.11
C LEU A 227 -8.76 -36.44 -2.42
N HIS A 228 -9.86 -37.08 -2.01
CA HIS A 228 -10.01 -38.54 -2.08
C HIS A 228 -11.34 -39.02 -2.71
N GLN A 229 -11.90 -38.26 -3.65
CA GLN A 229 -13.06 -38.74 -4.41
C GLN A 229 -12.69 -40.02 -5.19
N GLY A 230 -13.34 -41.15 -4.84
CA GLY A 230 -13.21 -42.42 -5.55
C GLY A 230 -12.37 -43.51 -4.87
N GLU A 231 -11.90 -43.29 -3.63
CA GLU A 231 -11.19 -44.30 -2.85
C GLU A 231 -11.99 -44.70 -1.58
N GLY A 232 -12.57 -45.90 -1.55
CA GLY A 232 -13.30 -46.44 -0.37
C GLY A 232 -14.84 -46.36 -0.48
N ALA A 233 -15.53 -46.88 0.54
CA ALA A 233 -16.99 -46.81 0.63
C ALA A 233 -17.43 -45.57 1.43
N ASP A 234 -18.56 -44.97 1.07
CA ASP A 234 -19.18 -43.87 1.80
C ASP A 234 -19.52 -44.27 3.25
N GLY A 235 -19.09 -43.48 4.23
CA GLY A 235 -19.23 -43.72 5.66
C GLY A 235 -18.03 -44.36 6.36
N GLU A 236 -16.87 -44.45 5.72
CA GLU A 236 -15.67 -45.15 6.24
C GLU A 236 -14.61 -44.18 6.80
N PHE A 237 -13.94 -44.55 7.89
CA PHE A 237 -12.79 -43.81 8.42
C PHE A 237 -11.47 -44.46 7.96
N ARG A 238 -10.52 -43.65 7.48
CA ARG A 238 -9.24 -44.13 6.93
C ARG A 238 -8.04 -43.45 7.56
N GLU A 239 -7.14 -44.25 8.12
CA GLU A 239 -5.87 -43.79 8.67
C GLU A 239 -4.92 -43.28 7.57
N HIS A 240 -4.21 -42.19 7.87
CA HIS A 240 -3.18 -41.66 7.00
C HIS A 240 -1.98 -42.62 6.92
N ALA A 241 -1.48 -42.86 5.71
CA ALA A 241 -0.29 -43.70 5.50
C ALA A 241 1.03 -42.92 5.57
N THR A 242 1.00 -41.61 5.33
CA THR A 242 2.15 -40.71 5.25
C THR A 242 1.76 -39.31 5.73
N GLY A 243 2.74 -38.44 6.02
CA GLY A 243 2.44 -37.08 6.50
C GLY A 243 1.97 -37.03 7.95
N LEU A 244 2.30 -38.08 8.73
CA LEU A 244 1.84 -38.22 10.11
C LEU A 244 2.31 -37.07 11.00
N HIS A 245 1.42 -36.59 11.86
CA HIS A 245 1.71 -35.64 12.93
C HIS A 245 1.39 -36.26 14.30
N HIS A 246 1.95 -35.71 15.38
CA HIS A 246 1.67 -36.21 16.73
C HIS A 246 0.18 -36.09 17.01
N SER A 247 -0.49 -37.15 17.48
CA SER A 247 -1.92 -37.08 17.75
C SER A 247 -2.22 -35.97 18.78
N PRO A 248 -3.37 -35.30 18.68
CA PRO A 248 -3.82 -34.38 19.71
C PRO A 248 -4.24 -35.14 20.99
N ILE A 249 -4.44 -34.41 22.08
CA ILE A 249 -5.11 -34.94 23.27
C ILE A 249 -6.56 -35.24 22.88
N VAL A 250 -6.96 -36.51 22.97
CA VAL A 250 -8.33 -36.98 22.69
C VAL A 250 -9.17 -37.07 23.96
N GLY A 251 -8.55 -37.05 25.13
CA GLY A 251 -9.25 -37.07 26.41
C GLY A 251 -8.34 -36.96 27.61
N TRP A 252 -8.94 -37.00 28.79
CA TRP A 252 -8.26 -36.98 30.08
C TRP A 252 -8.75 -38.12 30.95
N MET A 253 -7.81 -38.90 31.47
CA MET A 253 -8.10 -39.91 32.48
C MET A 253 -8.46 -39.26 33.81
N PHE A 254 -9.35 -39.89 34.58
CA PHE A 254 -9.72 -39.41 35.92
C PHE A 254 -8.60 -39.54 36.96
N ASP A 255 -7.47 -40.15 36.62
CA ASP A 255 -6.23 -40.10 37.40
C ASP A 255 -5.36 -38.85 37.09
N GLY A 256 -5.78 -38.02 36.12
CA GLY A 256 -5.21 -36.72 35.80
C GLY A 256 -4.18 -36.69 34.67
N TYR A 257 -3.94 -37.79 33.95
CA TYR A 257 -3.04 -37.81 32.79
C TYR A 257 -3.79 -37.67 31.45
N PRO A 258 -3.14 -37.08 30.43
CA PRO A 258 -3.72 -36.97 29.10
C PRO A 258 -3.80 -38.31 28.39
N ILE A 259 -4.79 -38.44 27.52
CA ILE A 259 -4.98 -39.52 26.55
C ILE A 259 -4.74 -38.92 25.18
N TYR A 260 -3.83 -39.50 24.42
CA TYR A 260 -3.58 -39.15 23.03
C TYR A 260 -4.18 -40.19 22.09
N GLY A 261 -4.42 -39.78 20.85
CA GLY A 261 -4.64 -40.69 19.74
C GLY A 261 -3.46 -41.66 19.52
N PRO A 262 -3.48 -42.49 18.48
CA PRO A 262 -2.55 -43.59 18.31
C PRO A 262 -1.13 -43.18 17.93
N TYR A 263 -0.86 -41.91 17.61
CA TYR A 263 0.44 -41.48 17.09
C TYR A 263 1.20 -40.59 18.07
N GLY A 264 2.48 -40.88 18.25
CA GLY A 264 3.39 -40.07 19.06
C GLY A 264 4.83 -40.14 18.55
N TYR A 265 5.75 -39.45 19.22
CA TYR A 265 7.17 -39.50 18.84
C TYR A 265 7.75 -40.92 18.96
N SER A 266 8.44 -41.39 17.92
CA SER A 266 9.05 -42.72 17.88
C SER A 266 10.06 -42.94 18.99
N SER A 267 10.82 -41.90 19.35
CA SER A 267 11.61 -41.84 20.58
C SER A 267 10.87 -41.02 21.64
N SER A 268 10.55 -41.64 22.77
CA SER A 268 9.65 -41.04 23.77
C SER A 268 10.17 -39.72 24.38
N LEU A 269 11.48 -39.50 24.43
CA LEU A 269 12.08 -38.30 25.04
C LEU A 269 12.69 -37.32 24.02
N ASP A 270 12.48 -37.57 22.73
CA ASP A 270 13.00 -36.77 21.64
C ASP A 270 11.85 -36.29 20.73
N PRO A 271 11.42 -35.03 20.89
CA PRO A 271 10.33 -34.45 20.10
C PRO A 271 10.76 -34.16 18.65
N THR A 272 12.04 -34.34 18.31
CA THR A 272 12.55 -34.22 16.93
C THR A 272 12.57 -35.56 16.19
N SER A 273 12.28 -36.66 16.90
CA SER A 273 12.16 -37.98 16.27
C SER A 273 10.92 -38.07 15.38
N ALA A 274 10.93 -39.02 14.43
CA ALA A 274 9.79 -39.26 13.57
C ALA A 274 8.53 -39.59 14.38
N VAL A 275 7.34 -39.22 13.88
CA VAL A 275 6.07 -39.67 14.44
C VAL A 275 5.80 -41.11 14.01
N ALA A 276 5.34 -41.94 14.94
CA ALA A 276 5.01 -43.34 14.69
C ALA A 276 3.75 -43.75 15.47
N ARG A 277 3.08 -44.81 15.00
CA ARG A 277 1.98 -45.44 15.73
C ARG A 277 2.49 -46.10 17.01
N MET A 278 1.85 -45.80 18.14
CA MET A 278 2.13 -46.40 19.44
C MET A 278 1.54 -47.81 19.51
N GLN A 279 2.42 -48.79 19.64
CA GLN A 279 2.07 -50.20 19.67
C GLN A 279 1.78 -50.67 21.10
N SER A 280 0.67 -51.38 21.28
CA SER A 280 0.38 -52.08 22.53
C SER A 280 1.43 -53.15 22.81
N SER A 281 1.75 -53.34 24.08
CA SER A 281 2.63 -54.43 24.55
C SER A 281 1.84 -55.64 25.06
N TYR A 282 0.57 -55.77 24.67
CA TYR A 282 -0.26 -56.94 24.97
C TYR A 282 -0.30 -57.91 23.80
N ALA A 283 -0.24 -59.20 24.11
CA ALA A 283 -0.38 -60.28 23.14
C ALA A 283 -1.44 -61.27 23.59
N LEU A 284 -2.18 -61.82 22.62
CA LEU A 284 -3.13 -62.90 22.88
C LEU A 284 -2.38 -64.16 23.35
N ARG A 285 -2.86 -64.77 24.43
CA ARG A 285 -2.22 -65.95 25.04
C ARG A 285 -2.49 -67.20 24.20
N SER A 286 -1.52 -68.11 24.15
CA SER A 286 -1.68 -69.44 23.55
C SER A 286 -2.11 -70.45 24.63
N ILE A 287 -3.42 -70.55 24.87
CA ILE A 287 -4.01 -71.46 25.87
C ILE A 287 -5.20 -72.23 25.27
N THR A 288 -5.48 -73.42 25.82
CA THR A 288 -6.65 -74.24 25.47
C THR A 288 -7.75 -74.17 26.53
N ASP A 289 -7.38 -73.85 27.77
CA ASP A 289 -8.24 -73.78 28.94
C ASP A 289 -7.90 -72.54 29.79
N ARG A 290 -8.92 -72.03 30.51
CA ARG A 290 -8.84 -70.81 31.32
C ARG A 290 -8.63 -71.14 32.80
N THR A 291 -7.64 -71.98 33.08
CA THR A 291 -7.20 -72.40 34.42
C THR A 291 -6.02 -71.59 34.95
N THR A 292 -5.59 -70.59 34.17
CA THR A 292 -4.40 -69.77 34.45
C THR A 292 -4.68 -68.30 34.12
N LEU A 293 -4.05 -67.38 34.86
CA LEU A 293 -4.17 -65.93 34.64
C LEU A 293 -2.82 -65.32 34.24
N PRO A 294 -2.81 -64.27 33.40
CA PRO A 294 -1.61 -63.45 33.20
C PRO A 294 -1.32 -62.65 34.49
N GLY A 295 -0.05 -62.27 34.69
CA GLY A 295 0.41 -61.64 35.93
C GLY A 295 -0.36 -60.39 36.34
N TRP A 296 -0.67 -59.50 35.39
CA TRP A 296 -1.48 -58.30 35.65
C TRP A 296 -2.88 -58.66 36.19
N ALA A 297 -3.54 -59.67 35.63
CA ALA A 297 -4.87 -60.11 36.07
C ALA A 297 -4.82 -60.86 37.40
N ALA A 298 -3.76 -61.64 37.64
CA ALA A 298 -3.54 -62.35 38.90
C ALA A 298 -3.42 -61.37 40.07
N GLN A 299 -2.76 -60.22 39.87
CA GLN A 299 -2.67 -59.16 40.87
C GLN A 299 -4.06 -58.63 41.26
N LEU A 300 -4.93 -58.39 40.28
CA LEU A 300 -6.30 -57.93 40.52
C LEU A 300 -7.17 -58.99 41.20
N ALA A 301 -6.90 -60.27 40.92
CA ALA A 301 -7.60 -61.41 41.49
C ALA A 301 -7.13 -61.79 42.91
N GLY A 302 -6.15 -61.09 43.49
CA GLY A 302 -5.57 -61.41 44.81
C GLY A 302 -6.60 -61.55 45.95
N ASN A 303 -7.67 -60.75 45.93
CA ASN A 303 -8.75 -60.85 46.92
C ASN A 303 -9.57 -62.15 46.82
N LYS A 304 -9.53 -62.84 45.67
CA LYS A 304 -10.25 -64.08 45.39
C LYS A 304 -9.34 -65.31 45.41
N LEU A 305 -8.11 -65.15 44.94
CA LEU A 305 -7.13 -66.24 44.78
C LEU A 305 -6.05 -66.26 45.89
N GLY A 306 -6.03 -65.26 46.76
CA GLY A 306 -5.12 -65.14 47.89
C GLY A 306 -3.76 -64.50 47.57
N PRO A 307 -2.88 -64.34 48.58
CA PRO A 307 -1.64 -63.56 48.46
C PRO A 307 -0.64 -64.05 47.39
N ALA A 308 -0.67 -65.35 47.06
CA ALA A 308 0.20 -65.93 46.04
C ALA A 308 -0.11 -65.38 44.64
N ALA A 309 -1.37 -65.06 44.34
CA ALA A 309 -1.74 -64.42 43.07
C ALA A 309 -1.19 -62.99 42.98
N THR A 310 -1.19 -62.25 44.10
CA THR A 310 -0.65 -60.89 44.20
C THR A 310 0.86 -60.81 43.96
N ALA A 311 1.61 -61.89 44.23
CA ALA A 311 3.07 -61.92 44.08
C ALA A 311 3.57 -62.13 42.63
N THR A 312 2.68 -62.40 41.66
CA THR A 312 3.04 -62.76 40.27
C THR A 312 3.24 -61.50 39.40
N ALA A 313 4.14 -60.61 39.82
CA ALA A 313 4.05 -59.18 39.47
C ALA A 313 4.59 -58.74 38.09
N ALA A 314 5.36 -59.56 37.37
CA ALA A 314 5.99 -59.17 36.10
C ALA A 314 6.03 -60.34 35.10
N ASP A 315 4.94 -60.51 34.34
CA ASP A 315 4.78 -61.43 33.19
C ASP A 315 4.71 -62.93 33.49
N GLY A 316 4.59 -63.28 34.77
CA GLY A 316 4.33 -64.66 35.19
C GLY A 316 2.91 -65.10 34.84
N VAL A 317 2.75 -66.38 34.54
CA VAL A 317 1.43 -67.02 34.49
C VAL A 317 1.11 -67.56 35.87
N TYR A 318 0.01 -67.12 36.47
CA TYR A 318 -0.50 -67.70 37.70
C TYR A 318 -1.32 -68.94 37.37
N VAL A 319 -0.94 -70.09 37.91
CA VAL A 319 -1.66 -71.35 37.77
C VAL A 319 -2.61 -71.53 38.95
N MET A 320 -3.91 -71.64 38.67
CA MET A 320 -4.90 -71.88 39.72
C MET A 320 -4.72 -73.28 40.32
N THR A 321 -4.86 -73.39 41.63
CA THR A 321 -4.93 -74.69 42.32
C THR A 321 -6.20 -75.45 41.90
N SER A 322 -6.25 -76.77 42.12
CA SER A 322 -7.44 -77.58 41.81
C SER A 322 -8.72 -77.09 42.51
N VAL A 323 -8.61 -76.55 43.73
CA VAL A 323 -9.74 -75.93 44.45
C VAL A 323 -10.19 -74.64 43.75
N GLN A 324 -9.26 -73.78 43.37
CA GLN A 324 -9.55 -72.52 42.68
C GLN A 324 -10.13 -72.78 41.28
N GLN A 325 -9.64 -73.79 40.57
CA GLN A 325 -10.18 -74.17 39.27
C GLN A 325 -11.65 -74.59 39.38
N GLY A 326 -12.02 -75.35 40.43
CA GLY A 326 -13.41 -75.74 40.70
C GLY A 326 -14.32 -74.60 41.21
N GLN A 327 -13.81 -73.38 41.31
CA GLN A 327 -14.57 -72.21 41.76
C GLN A 327 -14.54 -71.05 40.76
N TYR A 328 -13.45 -70.90 40.00
CA TYR A 328 -13.18 -69.68 39.24
C TYR A 328 -12.52 -69.92 37.87
N ALA A 329 -12.34 -71.17 37.43
CA ALA A 329 -11.83 -71.42 36.09
C ALA A 329 -12.82 -70.87 35.05
N GLY A 330 -12.27 -70.19 34.04
CA GLY A 330 -13.05 -69.71 32.90
C GLY A 330 -13.47 -70.85 31.98
N PRO A 331 -14.29 -70.56 30.96
CA PRO A 331 -14.71 -71.57 30.01
C PRO A 331 -13.53 -72.03 29.14
N ALA A 332 -13.55 -73.29 28.73
CA ALA A 332 -12.60 -73.80 27.75
C ALA A 332 -12.65 -72.99 26.44
N VAL A 333 -11.49 -72.85 25.79
CA VAL A 333 -11.40 -72.14 24.51
C VAL A 333 -12.19 -72.93 23.47
N SER A 334 -13.17 -72.27 22.86
CA SER A 334 -14.12 -72.89 21.93
C SER A 334 -14.68 -71.84 20.97
N GLY A 335 -15.47 -72.26 19.98
CA GLY A 335 -16.17 -71.31 19.10
C GLY A 335 -17.14 -70.38 19.84
N THR A 336 -17.71 -70.83 20.97
CA THR A 336 -18.59 -70.00 21.82
C THR A 336 -17.80 -69.03 22.68
N TYR A 337 -16.66 -69.46 23.22
CA TYR A 337 -15.78 -68.68 24.07
C TYR A 337 -14.36 -68.58 23.47
N PRO A 338 -14.22 -67.91 22.30
CA PRO A 338 -12.93 -67.79 21.63
C PRO A 338 -11.94 -66.98 22.47
N LEU A 339 -10.65 -67.10 22.16
CA LEU A 339 -9.63 -66.23 22.74
C LEU A 339 -9.86 -64.78 22.30
N GLY A 340 -9.63 -63.84 23.21
CA GLY A 340 -9.82 -62.40 23.00
C GLY A 340 -11.20 -61.93 23.46
N ARG A 341 -12.09 -62.85 23.84
CA ARG A 341 -13.39 -62.55 24.45
C ARG A 341 -13.24 -61.98 25.87
N TYR A 342 -12.23 -62.43 26.61
CA TYR A 342 -11.94 -61.94 27.95
C TYR A 342 -10.64 -61.15 27.98
N GLY A 343 -10.56 -60.11 28.82
CA GLY A 343 -9.33 -59.33 28.97
C GLY A 343 -8.15 -60.21 29.41
N GLU A 344 -8.43 -61.19 30.26
CA GLU A 344 -7.45 -62.15 30.80
C GLU A 344 -6.93 -63.18 29.78
N ASP A 345 -7.47 -63.15 28.55
CA ASP A 345 -6.89 -63.85 27.41
C ASP A 345 -5.64 -63.12 26.87
N TYR A 346 -5.39 -61.87 27.27
CA TYR A 346 -4.21 -61.09 26.88
C TYR A 346 -3.15 -61.07 27.99
N ALA A 347 -1.90 -61.32 27.61
CA ALA A 347 -0.74 -61.16 28.49
C ALA A 347 0.02 -59.88 28.12
N TYR A 348 0.45 -59.13 29.13
CA TYR A 348 1.44 -58.07 28.95
C TYR A 348 2.80 -58.73 28.68
N VAL A 349 3.51 -58.24 27.65
CA VAL A 349 4.83 -58.71 27.25
C VAL A 349 5.74 -57.47 27.16
N PRO A 350 6.56 -57.19 28.18
CA PRO A 350 7.35 -55.98 28.22
C PRO A 350 8.29 -55.88 27.02
N GLY A 351 8.34 -54.68 26.44
CA GLY A 351 9.16 -54.39 25.27
C GLY A 351 8.66 -54.97 23.96
N SER A 352 7.49 -55.63 23.92
CA SER A 352 6.89 -56.08 22.65
C SER A 352 6.27 -54.95 21.84
N GLY A 353 5.88 -53.86 22.50
CA GLY A 353 5.39 -52.62 21.89
C GLY A 353 6.02 -51.39 22.54
N ASN A 354 5.35 -50.24 22.39
CA ASN A 354 5.80 -48.94 22.92
C ASN A 354 5.15 -48.58 24.26
N LEU A 355 4.05 -49.23 24.61
CA LEU A 355 3.22 -48.90 25.76
C LEU A 355 3.47 -49.86 26.93
N ASP A 356 3.31 -49.37 28.14
CA ASP A 356 3.36 -50.18 29.36
C ASP A 356 2.04 -50.95 29.58
N GLN A 357 1.94 -51.67 30.70
CA GLN A 357 0.75 -52.47 31.01
C GLN A 357 -0.53 -51.63 31.22
N TYR A 358 -0.40 -50.33 31.47
CA TYR A 358 -1.54 -49.43 31.67
C TYR A 358 -1.98 -48.76 30.36
N GLY A 359 -1.30 -49.05 29.24
CA GLY A 359 -1.64 -48.49 27.94
C GLY A 359 -1.03 -47.10 27.70
N GLY A 360 0.01 -46.73 28.45
CA GLY A 360 0.69 -45.45 28.27
C GLY A 360 2.21 -45.56 28.29
N ARG A 361 2.87 -44.41 28.28
CA ARG A 361 4.32 -44.30 28.49
C ARG A 361 4.67 -42.90 29.00
N TYR A 362 5.83 -42.78 29.61
CA TYR A 362 6.41 -41.46 29.87
C TYR A 362 7.08 -40.93 28.60
N CYS A 363 6.62 -39.78 28.10
CA CYS A 363 7.12 -39.16 26.88
C CYS A 363 6.98 -37.64 26.89
N LYS A 364 7.75 -36.98 26.04
CA LYS A 364 7.50 -35.60 25.63
C LYS A 364 6.38 -35.57 24.60
N THR A 365 5.57 -34.53 24.63
CA THR A 365 4.49 -34.26 23.68
C THR A 365 4.51 -32.77 23.32
N PRO A 366 3.77 -32.32 22.29
CA PRO A 366 3.67 -30.89 21.97
C PRO A 366 3.25 -30.03 23.18
N GLU A 367 2.29 -30.50 23.97
CA GLU A 367 1.75 -29.78 25.14
C GLU A 367 2.61 -29.97 26.40
N PHE A 368 3.37 -31.06 26.48
CA PHE A 368 4.28 -31.38 27.59
C PHE A 368 5.72 -31.56 27.09
N PRO A 369 6.41 -30.46 26.71
CA PRO A 369 7.78 -30.53 26.17
C PRO A 369 8.82 -30.99 27.21
N ASN A 370 8.48 -30.88 28.50
CA ASN A 370 9.31 -31.37 29.61
C ASN A 370 9.01 -32.84 29.97
N GLY A 371 8.04 -33.46 29.32
CA GLY A 371 7.64 -34.85 29.56
C GLY A 371 6.45 -34.97 30.51
N THR A 372 5.56 -35.90 30.20
CA THR A 372 4.46 -36.35 31.05
C THR A 372 4.25 -37.85 30.87
N TYR A 373 3.56 -38.50 31.81
CA TYR A 373 2.97 -39.80 31.51
C TYR A 373 1.71 -39.58 30.67
N ALA A 374 1.58 -40.31 29.57
CA ALA A 374 0.49 -40.16 28.62
C ALA A 374 -0.06 -41.54 28.24
N TYR A 375 -1.38 -41.66 28.25
CA TYR A 375 -2.08 -42.80 27.68
C TYR A 375 -2.19 -42.64 26.17
N PHE A 376 -2.20 -43.75 25.44
CA PHE A 376 -2.39 -43.77 24.00
C PHE A 376 -3.46 -44.80 23.66
N ILE A 377 -4.34 -44.43 22.73
CA ILE A 377 -5.36 -45.35 22.20
C ILE A 377 -4.71 -46.18 21.08
N PRO A 378 -4.39 -47.47 21.28
CA PRO A 378 -3.66 -48.25 20.30
C PRO A 378 -4.59 -48.82 19.22
N ILE A 379 -4.11 -48.81 17.98
CA ILE A 379 -4.81 -49.37 16.81
C ILE A 379 -3.90 -50.28 15.98
N GLY A 380 -4.54 -51.12 15.17
CA GLY A 380 -3.91 -51.94 14.14
C GLY A 380 -3.38 -51.11 12.97
N ALA A 381 -2.74 -51.76 12.00
CA ALA A 381 -2.28 -51.07 10.80
C ALA A 381 -3.41 -50.58 9.89
N ASP A 382 -4.58 -51.16 10.06
CA ASP A 382 -5.82 -50.90 9.36
C ASP A 382 -6.80 -50.02 10.17
N GLY A 383 -6.36 -49.44 11.30
CA GLY A 383 -7.23 -48.66 12.19
C GLY A 383 -8.07 -49.49 13.16
N SER A 384 -8.01 -50.82 13.09
CA SER A 384 -8.78 -51.69 13.99
C SER A 384 -8.40 -51.48 15.47
N PRO A 385 -9.36 -51.54 16.42
CA PRO A 385 -9.05 -51.42 17.84
C PRO A 385 -8.09 -52.52 18.34
N VAL A 386 -7.07 -52.15 19.12
CA VAL A 386 -6.11 -53.08 19.73
C VAL A 386 -6.18 -53.01 21.24
N PHE A 387 -6.22 -54.16 21.93
CA PHE A 387 -6.21 -54.24 23.40
C PHE A 387 -4.97 -53.53 23.97
N PRO A 388 -5.07 -52.66 24.99
CA PRO A 388 -6.18 -52.52 25.95
C PRO A 388 -7.32 -51.58 25.52
N TYR A 389 -7.42 -51.25 24.23
CA TYR A 389 -8.41 -50.33 23.66
C TYR A 389 -8.28 -48.94 24.28
N ALA A 390 -9.36 -48.35 24.81
CA ALA A 390 -9.25 -47.09 25.51
C ALA A 390 -8.41 -47.21 26.80
N VAL A 391 -8.74 -48.18 27.66
CA VAL A 391 -7.96 -48.57 28.84
C VAL A 391 -8.49 -49.90 29.39
N ASN A 392 -7.63 -50.72 30.00
CA ASN A 392 -8.03 -51.96 30.65
C ASN A 392 -8.63 -51.67 32.07
N ARG A 393 -8.49 -52.58 33.03
CA ARG A 393 -9.01 -52.44 34.40
C ARG A 393 -8.07 -51.68 35.36
N GLN A 394 -6.87 -51.32 34.90
CA GLN A 394 -5.85 -50.66 35.70
C GLN A 394 -5.41 -49.33 35.08
N THR A 395 -5.02 -48.40 35.94
CA THR A 395 -4.44 -47.11 35.54
C THR A 395 -3.11 -46.85 36.21
N TYR A 396 -2.32 -46.01 35.56
CA TYR A 396 -1.03 -45.57 36.03
C TYR A 396 -1.12 -44.76 37.34
N GLY A 397 -2.03 -43.80 37.46
CA GLY A 397 -2.28 -43.08 38.71
C GLY A 397 -3.44 -43.69 39.51
N PRO A 398 -3.51 -43.42 40.83
CA PRO A 398 -4.75 -43.64 41.57
C PRO A 398 -5.85 -42.71 41.01
N PRO A 399 -7.13 -43.13 40.97
CA PRO A 399 -8.20 -42.26 40.53
C PRO A 399 -8.33 -41.05 41.45
N ASN A 400 -8.41 -39.83 40.89
CA ASN A 400 -8.63 -38.61 41.64
C ASN A 400 -10.13 -38.33 41.86
N GLY A 401 -10.95 -39.38 41.97
CA GLY A 401 -12.42 -39.34 42.11
C GLY A 401 -13.16 -40.01 40.95
N SER A 402 -14.49 -39.91 40.93
CA SER A 402 -15.37 -40.54 39.93
C SER A 402 -15.45 -39.80 38.59
N GLY A 403 -14.66 -38.73 38.40
CA GLY A 403 -14.79 -37.79 37.30
C GLY A 403 -16.07 -36.96 37.36
N LYS A 404 -17.25 -37.58 37.40
CA LYS A 404 -18.56 -36.91 37.48
C LYS A 404 -18.84 -36.35 38.88
N VAL A 405 -19.29 -35.10 38.94
CA VAL A 405 -19.70 -34.39 40.17
C VAL A 405 -21.12 -33.83 40.03
N ALA A 406 -21.86 -33.75 41.14
CA ALA A 406 -23.22 -33.21 41.13
C ALA A 406 -23.27 -31.68 41.03
N ALA A 407 -22.24 -31.00 41.55
CA ALA A 407 -22.10 -29.55 41.53
C ALA A 407 -20.63 -29.15 41.73
N ILE A 408 -20.30 -27.93 41.32
CA ILE A 408 -19.01 -27.29 41.63
C ILE A 408 -19.13 -26.67 43.02
N THR A 409 -18.32 -27.14 43.97
CA THR A 409 -18.37 -26.74 45.39
C THR A 409 -17.19 -25.86 45.83
N GLU A 410 -16.32 -25.48 44.90
CA GLU A 410 -15.19 -24.58 45.12
C GLU A 410 -15.29 -23.33 44.22
N PRO A 411 -14.63 -22.21 44.57
CA PRO A 411 -14.56 -21.04 43.69
C PRO A 411 -13.90 -21.42 42.35
N VAL A 412 -14.53 -21.02 41.25
CA VAL A 412 -14.03 -21.27 39.89
C VAL A 412 -14.16 -20.01 39.04
N THR A 413 -13.28 -19.90 38.04
CA THR A 413 -13.41 -18.97 36.94
C THR A 413 -14.03 -19.70 35.76
N VAL A 414 -15.02 -19.10 35.09
CA VAL A 414 -15.57 -19.64 33.84
C VAL A 414 -14.63 -19.23 32.72
N SER A 415 -14.03 -20.22 32.05
CA SER A 415 -13.10 -20.02 30.94
C SER A 415 -13.81 -20.11 29.59
N PHE A 416 -14.93 -20.84 29.53
CA PHE A 416 -15.76 -20.98 28.34
C PHE A 416 -17.21 -21.23 28.74
N ASN A 417 -18.18 -20.66 28.01
CA ASN A 417 -19.60 -20.91 28.22
C ASN A 417 -20.43 -20.60 26.95
N VAL A 418 -20.97 -21.63 26.31
CA VAL A 418 -21.78 -21.51 25.09
C VAL A 418 -23.00 -20.61 25.27
N ALA A 419 -23.56 -20.52 26.48
CA ALA A 419 -24.73 -19.68 26.75
C ALA A 419 -24.44 -18.16 26.76
N THR A 420 -23.17 -17.77 26.76
CA THR A 420 -22.73 -16.36 26.73
C THR A 420 -21.84 -16.02 25.54
N ASN A 421 -21.65 -16.95 24.59
CA ASN A 421 -20.81 -16.75 23.41
C ASN A 421 -21.38 -15.63 22.52
N VAL A 422 -20.62 -14.58 22.24
CA VAL A 422 -21.06 -13.42 21.44
C VAL A 422 -20.41 -13.44 20.06
N ALA A 423 -21.16 -13.12 19.01
CA ALA A 423 -20.60 -13.05 17.65
C ALA A 423 -19.52 -11.96 17.56
N PRO A 424 -18.44 -12.20 16.78
CA PRO A 424 -17.52 -11.14 16.42
C PRO A 424 -18.28 -9.99 15.76
N VAL A 425 -17.77 -8.78 15.94
CA VAL A 425 -18.30 -7.57 15.31
C VAL A 425 -17.28 -7.07 14.29
N VAL A 426 -17.74 -6.85 13.06
CA VAL A 426 -16.95 -6.22 12.00
C VAL A 426 -17.41 -4.78 11.84
N ALA A 427 -16.46 -3.86 11.85
CA ALA A 427 -16.67 -2.44 11.61
C ALA A 427 -15.90 -1.97 10.37
N GLY A 428 -16.45 -1.00 9.66
CA GLY A 428 -15.83 -0.39 8.49
C GLY A 428 -16.77 0.60 7.81
N PRO A 429 -16.35 1.19 6.68
CA PRO A 429 -17.14 2.19 5.98
C PRO A 429 -18.39 1.58 5.31
N ALA A 430 -19.52 2.29 5.36
CA ALA A 430 -20.73 1.88 4.63
C ALA A 430 -20.58 2.08 3.11
N GLY A 431 -19.74 3.03 2.69
CA GLY A 431 -19.43 3.25 1.29
C GLY A 431 -18.22 4.15 1.08
N VAL A 432 -17.61 4.01 -0.09
CA VAL A 432 -16.40 4.72 -0.53
C VAL A 432 -16.52 5.02 -2.02
N SER A 433 -15.78 6.02 -2.51
CA SER A 433 -15.70 6.34 -3.94
C SER A 433 -14.25 6.24 -4.39
N LEU A 434 -14.03 5.58 -5.52
CA LEU A 434 -12.70 5.35 -6.09
C LEU A 434 -12.77 5.46 -7.62
N PRO A 435 -11.78 6.08 -8.28
CA PRO A 435 -11.69 6.03 -9.74
C PRO A 435 -11.60 4.60 -10.26
N ARG A 436 -12.14 4.36 -11.46
CA ARG A 436 -11.91 3.09 -12.17
C ARG A 436 -10.40 2.83 -12.34
N SER A 437 -10.00 1.56 -12.28
CA SER A 437 -8.59 1.13 -12.23
C SER A 437 -7.76 1.70 -11.07
N GLY A 438 -8.36 2.43 -10.13
CA GLY A 438 -7.70 2.93 -8.94
C GLY A 438 -7.52 1.84 -7.87
N THR A 439 -6.69 2.16 -6.87
CA THR A 439 -6.49 1.31 -5.68
C THR A 439 -6.91 2.06 -4.43
N LEU A 440 -7.64 1.40 -3.53
CA LEU A 440 -8.04 1.91 -2.22
C LEU A 440 -7.36 1.09 -1.12
N ALA A 441 -6.70 1.75 -0.18
CA ALA A 441 -6.26 1.12 1.08
C ALA A 441 -7.32 1.31 2.18
N PHE A 442 -7.71 0.23 2.86
CA PHE A 442 -8.65 0.27 3.98
C PHE A 442 -7.93 0.65 5.27
N THR A 443 -7.53 1.92 5.36
CA THR A 443 -6.82 2.50 6.52
C THR A 443 -7.51 3.77 7.02
N GLY A 444 -7.16 4.22 8.22
CA GLY A 444 -7.71 5.44 8.81
C GLY A 444 -9.24 5.41 8.89
N VAL A 445 -9.91 6.39 8.27
CA VAL A 445 -11.39 6.48 8.24
C VAL A 445 -12.06 5.35 7.45
N ASN A 446 -11.31 4.66 6.59
CA ASN A 446 -11.79 3.53 5.81
C ASN A 446 -11.32 2.19 6.41
N ALA A 447 -10.75 2.19 7.62
CA ALA A 447 -10.25 0.96 8.23
C ALA A 447 -11.38 -0.05 8.44
N ILE A 448 -11.08 -1.31 8.10
CA ILE A 448 -11.93 -2.45 8.47
C ILE A 448 -11.29 -3.09 9.70
N ALA A 449 -12.10 -3.32 10.72
CA ALA A 449 -11.65 -3.88 11.98
C ALA A 449 -12.61 -4.96 12.47
N ILE A 450 -12.06 -5.94 13.15
CA ILE A 450 -12.76 -7.02 13.84
C ILE A 450 -12.56 -6.85 15.35
N SER A 451 -13.63 -7.07 16.12
CA SER A 451 -13.57 -7.10 17.57
C SER A 451 -14.49 -8.19 18.09
N ASP A 452 -14.04 -8.90 19.10
CA ASP A 452 -14.82 -9.91 19.79
C ASP A 452 -14.53 -9.81 21.29
N VAL A 453 -15.59 -9.86 22.10
CA VAL A 453 -15.53 -9.69 23.56
C VAL A 453 -15.05 -10.98 24.24
N ASP A 454 -15.28 -12.11 23.59
CA ASP A 454 -14.97 -13.46 24.04
C ASP A 454 -14.19 -14.29 23.01
N ALA A 455 -13.49 -13.57 22.11
CA ALA A 455 -12.53 -14.08 21.13
C ALA A 455 -11.82 -15.38 21.55
N ALA A 456 -11.93 -16.41 20.72
CA ALA A 456 -11.13 -17.63 20.81
C ALA A 456 -9.65 -17.37 20.43
N ASP A 457 -8.80 -18.40 20.53
CA ASP A 457 -7.39 -18.30 20.12
C ASP A 457 -7.23 -17.98 18.61
N GLU A 458 -8.20 -18.39 17.79
CA GLU A 458 -8.29 -18.05 16.38
C GLU A 458 -9.71 -17.69 15.96
N GLU A 459 -9.85 -16.61 15.18
CA GLU A 459 -11.06 -16.27 14.46
C GLU A 459 -10.81 -16.35 12.95
N SER A 460 -11.88 -16.30 12.17
CA SER A 460 -11.80 -16.18 10.71
C SER A 460 -12.54 -14.96 10.21
N ILE A 461 -12.02 -14.34 9.15
CA ILE A 461 -12.67 -13.25 8.44
C ILE A 461 -12.70 -13.53 6.95
N ALA A 462 -13.90 -13.60 6.40
CA ALA A 462 -14.17 -13.79 4.99
C ALA A 462 -14.42 -12.43 4.33
N LEU A 463 -13.63 -12.12 3.31
CA LEU A 463 -13.75 -10.93 2.48
C LEU A 463 -14.10 -11.35 1.05
N SER A 464 -15.06 -10.65 0.44
CA SER A 464 -15.40 -10.85 -0.97
C SER A 464 -15.78 -9.54 -1.64
N VAL A 465 -15.42 -9.38 -2.91
CA VAL A 465 -15.83 -8.22 -3.70
C VAL A 465 -16.53 -8.63 -4.99
N THR A 466 -17.62 -7.94 -5.33
CA THR A 466 -18.41 -8.29 -6.53
C THR A 466 -17.70 -7.98 -7.85
N ALA A 467 -16.74 -7.04 -7.84
CA ALA A 467 -15.89 -6.72 -8.99
C ALA A 467 -14.57 -6.07 -8.55
N GLY A 468 -13.46 -6.43 -9.19
CA GLY A 468 -12.10 -6.03 -8.79
C GLY A 468 -11.41 -7.12 -7.96
N THR A 469 -10.30 -6.75 -7.30
CA THR A 469 -9.50 -7.69 -6.51
C THR A 469 -9.10 -7.10 -5.17
N LEU A 470 -8.88 -7.99 -4.19
CA LEU A 470 -8.45 -7.69 -2.84
C LEU A 470 -7.04 -8.21 -2.65
N SER A 471 -6.19 -7.47 -1.93
CA SER A 471 -4.84 -7.89 -1.57
C SER A 471 -4.54 -7.57 -0.11
N VAL A 472 -3.86 -8.50 0.56
CA VAL A 472 -3.43 -8.41 1.96
C VAL A 472 -1.96 -8.80 2.02
N ASP A 473 -1.15 -8.01 2.72
CA ASP A 473 0.26 -8.33 2.96
C ASP A 473 0.39 -9.18 4.22
N LEU A 474 0.72 -10.46 4.04
CA LEU A 474 0.95 -11.42 5.11
C LEU A 474 2.44 -11.65 5.38
N SER A 475 3.33 -10.71 5.04
CA SER A 475 4.78 -10.85 5.28
C SER A 475 5.18 -10.60 6.74
N GLY A 476 6.41 -10.99 7.10
CA GLY A 476 6.96 -10.76 8.44
C GLY A 476 6.29 -11.60 9.53
N VAL A 477 5.94 -10.98 10.65
CA VAL A 477 5.34 -11.67 11.81
C VAL A 477 3.97 -12.29 11.45
N LEU A 478 3.25 -11.71 10.49
CA LEU A 478 1.94 -12.21 10.06
C LEU A 478 2.03 -13.56 9.34
N ALA A 479 3.13 -13.84 8.63
CA ALA A 479 3.30 -15.07 7.83
C ALA A 479 3.27 -16.36 8.68
N SER A 480 3.58 -16.25 9.98
CA SER A 480 3.62 -17.38 10.91
C SER A 480 2.40 -17.48 11.81
N HIS A 481 1.50 -16.47 11.80
CA HIS A 481 0.40 -16.38 12.77
C HIS A 481 -0.96 -16.01 12.14
N VAL A 482 -1.01 -15.73 10.84
CA VAL A 482 -2.25 -15.54 10.07
C VAL A 482 -2.19 -16.42 8.84
N THR A 483 -3.19 -17.28 8.67
CA THR A 483 -3.27 -18.20 7.53
C THR A 483 -4.38 -17.77 6.58
N ALA A 484 -4.09 -17.69 5.28
CA ALA A 484 -5.12 -17.56 4.26
C ALA A 484 -5.71 -18.94 3.98
N THR A 485 -6.94 -19.18 4.45
CA THR A 485 -7.59 -20.50 4.36
C THR A 485 -8.38 -20.69 3.08
N ALA A 486 -8.77 -19.60 2.40
CA ALA A 486 -9.40 -19.65 1.08
C ALA A 486 -9.12 -18.37 0.28
N GLY A 487 -8.80 -18.52 -1.00
CA GLY A 487 -8.48 -17.40 -1.88
C GLY A 487 -7.08 -16.80 -1.63
N ALA A 488 -6.40 -16.40 -2.71
CA ALA A 488 -5.05 -15.85 -2.64
C ALA A 488 -5.09 -14.32 -2.67
N SER A 489 -4.07 -13.64 -2.11
CA SER A 489 -3.93 -12.20 -2.31
C SER A 489 -3.95 -11.86 -3.82
N GLY A 490 -4.74 -10.87 -4.20
CA GLY A 490 -5.01 -10.49 -5.59
C GLY A 490 -6.26 -11.15 -6.20
N SER A 491 -7.06 -11.91 -5.44
CA SER A 491 -8.33 -12.51 -5.88
C SER A 491 -9.54 -11.64 -5.51
N SER A 492 -10.74 -12.03 -5.94
CA SER A 492 -12.00 -11.40 -5.52
C SER A 492 -12.50 -11.87 -4.15
N THR A 493 -11.90 -12.92 -3.58
CA THR A 493 -12.28 -13.51 -2.28
C THR A 493 -11.04 -13.90 -1.48
N ILE A 494 -10.99 -13.55 -0.20
CA ILE A 494 -9.91 -13.93 0.72
C ILE A 494 -10.55 -14.30 2.05
N THR A 495 -10.16 -15.43 2.63
CA THR A 495 -10.49 -15.80 4.01
C THR A 495 -9.21 -15.90 4.80
N LEU A 496 -9.12 -15.13 5.90
CA LEU A 496 -7.98 -15.13 6.81
C LEU A 496 -8.39 -15.80 8.12
N ARG A 497 -7.46 -16.48 8.77
CA ARG A 497 -7.62 -17.08 10.11
C ARG A 497 -6.46 -16.71 11.02
N GLY A 498 -6.73 -16.36 12.27
CA GLY A 498 -5.73 -16.01 13.28
C GLY A 498 -6.35 -15.26 14.47
N GLY A 499 -5.54 -14.87 15.44
CA GLY A 499 -6.02 -14.09 16.59
C GLY A 499 -6.46 -12.67 16.21
N VAL A 500 -7.48 -12.12 16.89
CA VAL A 500 -8.10 -10.81 16.60
C VAL A 500 -7.10 -9.68 16.36
N ALA A 501 -6.07 -9.57 17.20
CA ALA A 501 -5.06 -8.51 17.07
C ALA A 501 -4.25 -8.64 15.77
N LEU A 502 -3.90 -9.86 15.39
CA LEU A 502 -3.15 -10.16 14.18
C LEU A 502 -4.02 -10.04 12.92
N LEU A 503 -5.30 -10.42 13.01
CA LEU A 503 -6.28 -10.18 11.96
C LEU A 503 -6.46 -8.68 11.70
N ASN A 504 -6.60 -7.86 12.73
CA ASN A 504 -6.64 -6.40 12.58
C ASN A 504 -5.36 -5.83 11.97
N ALA A 505 -4.19 -6.37 12.33
CA ALA A 505 -2.92 -5.99 11.71
C ALA A 505 -2.88 -6.38 10.22
N ALA A 506 -3.38 -7.55 9.84
CA ALA A 506 -3.50 -7.96 8.45
C ALA A 506 -4.51 -7.07 7.69
N LEU A 507 -5.68 -6.78 8.25
CA LEU A 507 -6.69 -5.89 7.66
C LEU A 507 -6.18 -4.46 7.46
N ALA A 508 -5.26 -3.99 8.30
CA ALA A 508 -4.62 -2.70 8.10
C ALA A 508 -3.75 -2.63 6.81
N THR A 509 -3.39 -3.78 6.23
CA THR A 509 -2.69 -3.87 4.94
C THR A 509 -3.63 -4.09 3.76
N LEU A 510 -4.93 -4.26 4.01
CA LEU A 510 -5.92 -4.58 2.99
C LEU A 510 -6.02 -3.46 1.95
N THR A 511 -5.89 -3.87 0.68
CA THR A 511 -6.08 -3.01 -0.48
C THR A 511 -7.12 -3.61 -1.43
N TYR A 512 -7.92 -2.74 -2.06
CA TYR A 512 -8.82 -3.08 -3.13
C TYR A 512 -8.37 -2.42 -4.44
N THR A 513 -8.34 -3.17 -5.53
CA THR A 513 -8.08 -2.64 -6.88
C THR A 513 -9.36 -2.71 -7.71
N ALA A 514 -9.81 -1.54 -8.18
CA ALA A 514 -11.02 -1.42 -8.99
C ALA A 514 -10.83 -2.01 -10.39
N PRO A 515 -11.90 -2.59 -10.98
CA PRO A 515 -11.90 -2.96 -12.38
C PRO A 515 -11.83 -1.72 -13.30
N ALA A 516 -11.48 -1.94 -14.56
CA ALA A 516 -11.42 -0.90 -15.58
C ALA A 516 -12.80 -0.39 -16.03
N SER A 517 -13.88 -1.13 -15.74
CA SER A 517 -15.25 -0.79 -16.13
C SER A 517 -16.25 -1.12 -15.03
N GLY A 518 -17.45 -0.54 -15.10
CA GLY A 518 -18.51 -0.72 -14.11
C GLY A 518 -18.88 0.56 -13.35
N GLN A 519 -20.00 0.52 -12.63
CA GLN A 519 -20.51 1.65 -11.84
C GLN A 519 -20.25 1.48 -10.35
N SER A 520 -20.24 0.25 -9.85
CA SER A 520 -20.02 -0.04 -8.43
C SER A 520 -19.50 -1.45 -8.20
N ALA A 521 -18.82 -1.64 -7.08
CA ALA A 521 -18.55 -2.93 -6.48
C ALA A 521 -19.05 -2.94 -5.03
N THR A 522 -19.26 -4.12 -4.45
CA THR A 522 -19.60 -4.28 -3.03
C THR A 522 -18.56 -5.17 -2.40
N LEU A 523 -17.85 -4.65 -1.39
CA LEU A 523 -17.03 -5.45 -0.51
C LEU A 523 -17.92 -5.96 0.63
N SER A 524 -18.03 -7.28 0.75
CA SER A 524 -18.69 -7.96 1.86
C SER A 524 -17.65 -8.54 2.78
N VAL A 525 -17.76 -8.23 4.07
CA VAL A 525 -16.89 -8.74 5.13
C VAL A 525 -17.73 -9.39 6.20
N GLN A 526 -17.37 -10.60 6.59
CA GLN A 526 -18.02 -11.33 7.66
C GLN A 526 -16.98 -12.08 8.48
N ALA A 527 -17.08 -11.97 9.79
CA ALA A 527 -16.23 -12.68 10.72
C ALA A 527 -16.96 -13.87 11.37
N ASN A 528 -16.19 -14.83 11.86
CA ASN A 528 -16.63 -16.01 12.58
C ASN A 528 -15.59 -16.34 13.67
N ASP A 529 -16.05 -16.64 14.87
CA ASP A 529 -15.24 -17.00 16.06
C ASP A 529 -14.57 -18.39 15.97
N GLY A 530 -14.71 -19.08 14.85
CA GLY A 530 -14.12 -20.39 14.61
C GLY A 530 -15.07 -21.56 14.88
N SER A 531 -16.32 -21.31 15.24
CA SER A 531 -17.37 -22.34 15.25
C SER A 531 -17.81 -22.67 13.82
N ALA A 532 -17.91 -23.96 13.50
CA ALA A 532 -18.44 -24.41 12.23
C ALA A 532 -19.96 -24.25 12.17
N ALA A 533 -20.47 -23.01 12.16
CA ALA A 533 -21.55 -22.52 11.28
C ALA A 533 -22.32 -21.29 11.80
N ASN A 534 -22.40 -20.99 13.11
CA ASN A 534 -23.55 -20.18 13.58
C ASN A 534 -23.27 -19.00 14.53
N ASN A 535 -22.03 -18.53 14.68
CA ASN A 535 -21.76 -17.26 15.38
C ASN A 535 -21.10 -16.21 14.46
N LEU A 536 -21.73 -16.02 13.29
CA LEU A 536 -21.27 -15.06 12.30
C LEU A 536 -21.54 -13.62 12.75
N SER A 537 -20.59 -12.74 12.47
CA SER A 537 -20.86 -11.31 12.53
C SER A 537 -21.99 -10.95 11.57
N ALA A 538 -22.67 -9.84 11.87
CA ALA A 538 -23.42 -9.15 10.82
C ALA A 538 -22.48 -8.86 9.64
N THR A 539 -22.95 -9.08 8.41
CA THR A 539 -22.14 -8.79 7.22
C THR A 539 -21.98 -7.28 7.07
N LEU A 540 -20.74 -6.81 7.12
CA LEU A 540 -20.40 -5.46 6.68
C LEU A 540 -20.46 -5.44 5.15
N ALA A 541 -21.34 -4.62 4.58
CA ALA A 541 -21.42 -4.38 3.14
C ALA A 541 -20.96 -2.95 2.84
N THR A 542 -19.76 -2.81 2.28
CA THR A 542 -19.21 -1.53 1.83
C THR A 542 -19.50 -1.34 0.34
N THR A 543 -20.31 -0.34 -0.01
CA THR A 543 -20.53 0.04 -1.41
C THR A 543 -19.35 0.85 -1.93
N ILE A 544 -18.66 0.36 -2.95
CA ILE A 544 -17.58 1.05 -3.64
C ILE A 544 -18.14 1.65 -4.93
N THR A 545 -18.29 2.97 -4.97
CA THR A 545 -18.73 3.69 -6.18
C THR A 545 -17.54 3.92 -7.10
N LEU A 546 -17.61 3.39 -8.32
CA LEU A 546 -16.57 3.55 -9.32
C LEU A 546 -16.84 4.82 -10.13
N VAL A 547 -16.04 5.86 -9.88
CA VAL A 547 -16.18 7.14 -10.58
C VAL A 547 -15.34 7.16 -11.84
N ASN A 548 -15.90 7.73 -12.91
CA ASN A 548 -15.10 8.05 -14.09
C ASN A 548 -14.16 9.23 -13.76
N ALA A 549 -12.88 9.13 -14.09
CA ALA A 549 -11.98 10.27 -14.03
C ALA A 549 -12.12 11.03 -15.35
N LEU A 550 -12.60 12.28 -15.31
CA LEU A 550 -12.76 13.07 -16.53
C LEU A 550 -11.39 13.48 -17.10
N PRO A 551 -11.21 13.50 -18.43
CA PRO A 551 -9.96 13.91 -19.05
C PRO A 551 -9.65 15.36 -18.71
N SER A 552 -8.37 15.69 -18.52
CA SER A 552 -7.88 17.06 -18.31
C SER A 552 -6.80 17.40 -19.34
N ALA A 553 -6.66 18.68 -19.71
CA ALA A 553 -5.71 19.15 -20.71
C ALA A 553 -4.70 20.13 -20.12
N THR A 554 -3.46 20.07 -20.59
CA THR A 554 -2.39 21.00 -20.22
C THR A 554 -1.63 21.47 -21.45
N PHE A 555 -1.20 22.74 -21.43
CA PHE A 555 -0.32 23.30 -22.46
C PHE A 555 1.14 23.27 -22.00
N ALA A 556 2.05 23.07 -22.94
CA ALA A 556 3.48 23.19 -22.69
C ALA A 556 3.83 24.56 -22.09
N ALA A 557 4.87 24.60 -21.25
CA ALA A 557 5.31 25.84 -20.63
C ALA A 557 5.86 26.83 -21.67
N ILE A 558 5.49 28.11 -21.53
CA ILE A 558 5.94 29.21 -22.37
C ILE A 558 6.52 30.31 -21.47
N SER A 559 7.75 30.74 -21.73
CA SER A 559 8.39 31.86 -21.01
C SER A 559 7.66 33.18 -21.25
N SER A 560 7.48 33.98 -20.20
CA SER A 560 6.78 35.26 -20.26
C SER A 560 7.38 36.24 -19.23
N PRO A 561 7.66 37.51 -19.59
CA PRO A 561 7.59 38.06 -20.95
C PRO A 561 8.67 37.48 -21.86
N ARG A 562 8.51 37.62 -23.18
CA ARG A 562 9.51 37.20 -24.19
C ARG A 562 9.56 38.18 -25.36
N THR A 563 10.67 38.15 -26.10
CA THR A 563 10.95 39.08 -27.21
C THR A 563 10.91 38.41 -28.59
N THR A 564 10.67 37.10 -28.65
CA THR A 564 10.63 36.30 -29.89
C THR A 564 9.29 35.56 -30.03
N SER A 565 8.88 35.27 -31.26
CA SER A 565 7.66 34.48 -31.56
C SER A 565 7.79 33.01 -31.16
N ILE A 566 6.67 32.27 -31.25
CA ILE A 566 6.55 30.84 -30.91
C ILE A 566 6.30 30.03 -32.17
N ASP A 567 7.07 28.98 -32.42
CA ASP A 567 6.89 28.12 -33.61
C ASP A 567 5.80 27.07 -33.43
N SER A 568 5.74 26.44 -32.25
CA SER A 568 4.74 25.42 -31.89
C SER A 568 4.46 25.36 -30.38
N ILE A 569 3.30 24.82 -30.02
CA ILE A 569 2.83 24.64 -28.64
C ILE A 569 2.34 23.20 -28.45
N GLY A 570 2.89 22.49 -27.47
CA GLY A 570 2.44 21.15 -27.09
C GLY A 570 1.18 21.18 -26.22
N ILE A 571 0.30 20.21 -26.40
CA ILE A 571 -0.93 19.99 -25.65
C ILE A 571 -0.96 18.53 -25.18
N THR A 572 -1.20 18.29 -23.90
CA THR A 572 -1.20 16.96 -23.32
C THR A 572 -2.47 16.73 -22.51
N PHE A 573 -3.17 15.63 -22.80
CA PHE A 573 -4.32 15.15 -22.04
C PHE A 573 -3.89 14.11 -21.00
N SER A 574 -4.60 14.02 -19.87
CA SER A 574 -4.36 13.01 -18.82
C SER A 574 -4.62 11.58 -19.28
N GLU A 575 -5.41 11.41 -20.35
CA GLU A 575 -5.74 10.13 -20.96
C GLU A 575 -6.08 10.32 -22.45
N ALA A 576 -6.29 9.22 -23.17
CA ALA A 576 -6.61 9.29 -24.59
C ALA A 576 -8.02 9.85 -24.80
N VAL A 577 -8.15 10.87 -25.64
CA VAL A 577 -9.43 11.52 -25.94
C VAL A 577 -9.82 11.36 -27.41
N THR A 578 -11.12 11.46 -27.67
CA THR A 578 -11.71 11.58 -29.01
C THR A 578 -12.41 12.94 -29.15
N GLY A 579 -12.60 13.42 -30.37
CA GLY A 579 -13.33 14.67 -30.64
C GLY A 579 -12.52 15.97 -30.59
N PHE A 580 -11.25 15.95 -30.17
CA PHE A 580 -10.40 17.16 -30.14
C PHE A 580 -9.97 17.59 -31.55
N ASP A 581 -10.27 18.85 -31.91
CA ASP A 581 -9.88 19.45 -33.18
C ASP A 581 -9.50 20.95 -33.07
N MET A 582 -9.25 21.60 -34.22
CA MET A 582 -8.84 23.03 -34.25
C MET A 582 -9.95 23.98 -33.78
N GLY A 583 -11.22 23.60 -33.90
CA GLY A 583 -12.37 24.39 -33.47
C GLY A 583 -12.44 24.58 -31.95
N ASP A 584 -11.80 23.70 -31.19
CA ASP A 584 -11.74 23.77 -29.73
C ASP A 584 -10.76 24.83 -29.19
N LEU A 585 -9.85 25.32 -30.06
CA LEU A 585 -8.77 26.23 -29.70
C LEU A 585 -9.08 27.67 -30.09
N ARG A 586 -8.79 28.59 -29.17
CA ARG A 586 -8.90 30.04 -29.40
C ARG A 586 -7.64 30.75 -28.96
N LEU A 587 -7.00 31.45 -29.90
CA LEU A 587 -5.89 32.35 -29.63
C LEU A 587 -6.40 33.79 -29.57
N THR A 588 -5.97 34.54 -28.56
CA THR A 588 -6.22 35.98 -28.44
C THR A 588 -4.92 36.76 -28.25
N ARG A 589 -4.93 38.03 -28.64
CA ARG A 589 -3.89 39.03 -28.39
C ARG A 589 -4.56 40.30 -27.89
N ASN A 590 -4.20 40.77 -26.70
CA ASN A 590 -4.83 41.90 -26.01
C ASN A 590 -6.36 41.75 -25.93
N GLY A 591 -6.85 40.52 -25.74
CA GLY A 591 -8.28 40.17 -25.74
C GLY A 591 -8.95 40.10 -27.12
N GLY A 592 -8.30 40.56 -28.20
CA GLY A 592 -8.78 40.42 -29.57
C GLY A 592 -8.47 39.04 -30.15
N ALA A 593 -9.38 38.47 -30.95
CA ALA A 593 -9.15 37.15 -31.56
C ALA A 593 -8.03 37.19 -32.62
N VAL A 594 -7.13 36.21 -32.56
CA VAL A 594 -6.10 35.96 -33.58
C VAL A 594 -6.50 34.71 -34.36
N SER A 595 -6.60 34.83 -35.68
CA SER A 595 -7.04 33.71 -36.53
C SER A 595 -6.00 32.59 -36.56
N LEU A 596 -6.43 31.37 -36.25
CA LEU A 596 -5.63 30.14 -36.34
C LEU A 596 -5.67 29.51 -37.74
N ALA A 597 -6.23 30.18 -38.75
CA ALA A 597 -6.44 29.61 -40.09
C ALA A 597 -5.14 29.15 -40.80
N SER A 598 -3.98 29.67 -40.39
CA SER A 598 -2.66 29.27 -40.93
C SER A 598 -1.90 28.28 -40.03
N ALA A 599 -2.44 27.95 -38.86
CA ALA A 599 -1.84 27.00 -37.92
C ALA A 599 -2.17 25.54 -38.32
N THR A 600 -1.38 24.60 -37.82
CA THR A 600 -1.60 23.16 -38.00
C THR A 600 -1.83 22.48 -36.64
N LEU A 601 -2.70 21.47 -36.59
CA LEU A 601 -2.89 20.63 -35.41
C LEU A 601 -2.55 19.19 -35.78
N THR A 602 -1.56 18.61 -35.12
CA THR A 602 -1.10 17.23 -35.36
C THR A 602 -0.96 16.48 -34.04
N GLY A 603 -1.25 15.18 -34.03
CA GLY A 603 -1.20 14.36 -32.80
C GLY A 603 -2.23 13.23 -32.78
N GLY A 604 -2.40 12.61 -31.60
CA GLY A 604 -3.37 11.56 -31.33
C GLY A 604 -3.22 10.96 -29.93
N GLY A 605 -4.30 10.37 -29.40
CA GLY A 605 -4.33 9.82 -28.04
C GLY A 605 -4.19 10.92 -27.00
N THR A 606 -3.12 10.89 -26.21
CA THR A 606 -2.84 11.85 -25.13
C THR A 606 -2.05 13.09 -25.59
N GLY A 607 -1.40 13.09 -26.76
CA GLY A 607 -0.42 14.10 -27.15
C GLY A 607 -0.73 14.80 -28.48
N TRP A 608 -0.74 16.13 -28.45
CA TRP A 608 -1.05 16.99 -29.60
C TRP A 608 -0.10 18.20 -29.70
N THR A 609 0.06 18.74 -30.90
CA THR A 609 0.92 19.89 -31.19
C THR A 609 0.19 20.89 -32.09
N LEU A 610 0.08 22.13 -31.62
CA LEU A 610 -0.33 23.28 -32.43
C LEU A 610 0.93 23.91 -33.07
N GLY A 611 1.12 23.71 -34.37
CA GLY A 611 2.28 24.17 -35.14
C GLY A 611 1.98 25.38 -36.03
N SER A 612 3.05 25.93 -36.63
CA SER A 612 2.99 27.04 -37.59
C SER A 612 2.41 28.35 -37.01
N VAL A 613 2.70 28.66 -35.73
CA VAL A 613 2.12 29.82 -35.03
C VAL A 613 3.07 31.03 -34.92
N SER A 614 4.24 30.99 -35.55
CA SER A 614 5.27 32.04 -35.42
C SER A 614 4.82 33.40 -35.96
N ALA A 615 4.14 33.42 -37.10
CA ALA A 615 3.58 34.65 -37.69
C ALA A 615 2.40 35.22 -36.87
N LEU A 616 1.72 34.38 -36.09
CA LEU A 616 0.58 34.78 -35.26
C LEU A 616 1.02 35.40 -33.92
N THR A 617 2.25 35.10 -33.49
CA THR A 617 2.79 35.40 -32.15
C THR A 617 3.99 36.34 -32.18
N SER A 618 4.20 37.08 -33.28
CA SER A 618 5.38 37.95 -33.49
C SER A 618 5.20 39.40 -33.07
N ALA A 619 3.96 39.86 -32.85
CA ALA A 619 3.68 41.25 -32.49
C ALA A 619 3.54 41.41 -30.98
N ASP A 620 3.91 42.58 -30.45
CA ASP A 620 3.74 42.89 -29.04
C ASP A 620 2.29 42.78 -28.58
N GLY A 621 2.12 42.22 -27.38
CA GLY A 621 0.82 42.06 -26.74
C GLY A 621 0.76 40.90 -25.75
N ASP A 622 -0.31 40.88 -24.98
CA ASP A 622 -0.66 39.80 -24.07
C ASP A 622 -1.46 38.74 -24.84
N TYR A 623 -0.89 37.55 -24.95
CA TYR A 623 -1.49 36.42 -25.65
C TYR A 623 -2.15 35.45 -24.67
N GLU A 624 -3.24 34.82 -25.10
CA GLU A 624 -3.86 33.67 -24.44
C GLU A 624 -4.28 32.64 -25.49
N LEU A 625 -3.78 31.40 -25.35
CA LEU A 625 -4.33 30.23 -26.02
C LEU A 625 -5.25 29.51 -25.04
N LYS A 626 -6.51 29.31 -25.43
CA LYS A 626 -7.54 28.67 -24.62
C LYS A 626 -8.14 27.46 -25.33
N LEU A 627 -8.31 26.38 -24.58
CA LEU A 627 -9.12 25.22 -24.88
C LEU A 627 -10.38 25.28 -24.01
N THR A 628 -11.56 25.33 -24.61
CA THR A 628 -12.83 25.40 -23.89
C THR A 628 -13.42 24.00 -23.73
N ALA A 629 -13.74 23.59 -22.49
CA ALA A 629 -14.31 22.28 -22.22
C ALA A 629 -15.77 22.19 -22.67
N SER A 630 -16.58 23.21 -22.35
CA SER A 630 -18.00 23.22 -22.65
C SER A 630 -18.25 23.23 -24.16
N GLY A 631 -19.01 22.24 -24.65
CA GLY A 631 -19.41 22.16 -26.06
C GLY A 631 -18.32 21.67 -27.02
N SER A 632 -17.13 21.29 -26.52
CA SER A 632 -16.03 20.76 -27.35
C SER A 632 -16.35 19.40 -27.97
N GLY A 633 -17.20 18.60 -27.32
CA GLY A 633 -17.42 17.20 -27.73
C GLY A 633 -16.23 16.29 -27.45
N ILE A 634 -15.20 16.78 -26.75
CA ILE A 634 -14.04 15.99 -26.33
C ILE A 634 -14.49 15.03 -25.24
N THR A 635 -14.34 13.73 -25.50
CA THR A 635 -14.67 12.67 -24.54
C THR A 635 -13.57 11.64 -24.40
N ASP A 636 -13.46 11.06 -23.21
CA ASP A 636 -12.73 9.81 -22.95
C ASP A 636 -13.46 8.58 -23.54
N SER A 637 -12.90 7.39 -23.33
CA SER A 637 -13.50 6.12 -23.79
C SER A 637 -14.79 5.74 -23.05
N ASP A 638 -15.01 6.30 -21.87
CA ASP A 638 -16.17 6.08 -21.00
C ASP A 638 -17.30 7.11 -21.23
N GLY A 639 -17.10 8.05 -22.17
CA GLY A 639 -18.04 9.12 -22.52
C GLY A 639 -18.00 10.33 -21.59
N GLY A 640 -17.02 10.42 -20.68
CA GLY A 640 -16.78 11.58 -19.83
C GLY A 640 -16.20 12.76 -20.64
N GLY A 641 -16.80 13.94 -20.50
CA GLY A 641 -16.32 15.15 -21.16
C GLY A 641 -15.10 15.77 -20.48
N LEU A 642 -14.40 16.70 -21.17
CA LEU A 642 -13.26 17.43 -20.60
C LEU A 642 -13.60 18.09 -19.26
N ALA A 643 -12.77 17.85 -18.24
CA ALA A 643 -13.05 18.23 -16.85
C ALA A 643 -13.19 19.75 -16.64
N ALA A 644 -12.37 20.54 -17.33
CA ALA A 644 -12.36 22.00 -17.23
C ALA A 644 -11.66 22.64 -18.44
N ASP A 645 -11.91 23.93 -18.65
CA ASP A 645 -11.13 24.74 -19.59
C ASP A 645 -9.64 24.69 -19.23
N ALA A 646 -8.79 24.70 -20.25
CA ALA A 646 -7.35 24.91 -20.10
C ALA A 646 -6.97 26.19 -20.82
N SER A 647 -6.04 26.97 -20.26
CA SER A 647 -5.47 28.11 -20.97
C SER A 647 -4.00 28.31 -20.67
N ARG A 648 -3.33 29.02 -21.56
CA ARG A 648 -1.94 29.44 -21.42
C ARG A 648 -1.80 30.87 -21.89
N SER A 649 -1.29 31.72 -21.01
CA SER A 649 -1.00 33.12 -21.32
C SER A 649 0.49 33.41 -21.35
N TRP A 650 0.90 34.35 -22.20
CA TRP A 650 2.26 34.88 -22.26
C TRP A 650 2.25 36.29 -22.85
N LYS A 651 3.29 37.08 -22.58
CA LYS A 651 3.46 38.43 -23.12
C LYS A 651 4.61 38.48 -24.13
N ILE A 652 4.35 39.05 -25.30
CA ILE A 652 5.37 39.54 -26.23
C ILE A 652 5.57 41.03 -25.96
N ASP A 653 6.79 41.44 -25.61
CA ASP A 653 7.15 42.84 -25.36
C ASP A 653 8.56 43.09 -25.88
N THR A 654 8.69 43.93 -26.90
CA THR A 654 9.97 44.25 -27.54
C THR A 654 10.69 45.45 -26.89
N THR A 655 10.11 46.07 -25.86
CA THR A 655 10.67 47.23 -25.16
C THR A 655 11.87 46.86 -24.26
N ILE A 656 12.91 47.70 -24.23
CA ILE A 656 14.00 47.57 -23.24
C ILE A 656 13.75 48.55 -22.08
N THR A 657 13.44 48.01 -20.89
CA THR A 657 13.27 48.81 -19.67
C THR A 657 14.47 48.63 -18.75
N VAL A 658 15.15 49.73 -18.43
CA VAL A 658 16.27 49.74 -17.47
C VAL A 658 15.88 50.51 -16.21
N ALA A 659 15.90 49.83 -15.07
CA ALA A 659 15.48 50.39 -13.78
C ALA A 659 16.47 51.44 -13.23
N VAL A 660 16.03 52.23 -12.25
CA VAL A 660 16.86 53.27 -11.61
C VAL A 660 18.18 52.69 -11.08
N GLY A 661 19.29 53.39 -11.32
CA GLY A 661 20.62 52.98 -10.86
C GLY A 661 21.20 51.74 -11.56
N GLN A 662 20.54 51.21 -12.58
CA GLN A 662 21.04 50.08 -13.38
C GLN A 662 21.65 50.56 -14.69
N THR A 663 22.66 49.82 -15.15
CA THR A 663 23.27 49.98 -16.48
C THR A 663 23.22 48.64 -17.21
N VAL A 664 22.62 48.63 -18.40
CA VAL A 664 22.53 47.43 -19.26
C VAL A 664 23.33 47.68 -20.52
N THR A 665 24.21 46.75 -20.91
CA THR A 665 24.91 46.80 -22.21
C THR A 665 24.22 45.86 -23.19
N ASP A 666 23.81 46.40 -24.33
CA ASP A 666 23.20 45.68 -25.44
C ASP A 666 24.17 45.63 -26.62
N ALA A 667 24.48 44.40 -27.03
CA ALA A 667 25.35 44.06 -28.15
C ALA A 667 24.58 43.42 -29.31
N THR A 668 23.25 43.55 -29.31
CA THR A 668 22.38 43.00 -30.34
C THR A 668 22.34 43.91 -31.57
N ALA A 669 22.58 43.34 -32.76
CA ALA A 669 22.40 44.04 -34.03
C ALA A 669 20.93 43.92 -34.48
N TYR A 670 20.16 45.00 -34.36
CA TYR A 670 18.75 45.04 -34.77
C TYR A 670 18.59 45.47 -36.24
N ALA A 671 17.59 44.93 -36.93
CA ALA A 671 17.35 45.18 -38.35
C ALA A 671 15.85 45.26 -38.70
N GLY A 672 15.53 45.72 -39.92
CA GLY A 672 14.16 45.74 -40.45
C GLY A 672 13.28 46.85 -39.87
N GLY A 673 11.98 46.61 -39.75
CA GLY A 673 11.01 47.60 -39.24
C GLY A 673 11.03 47.82 -37.71
N PHE A 674 12.03 47.28 -37.01
CA PHE A 674 12.14 47.36 -35.56
C PHE A 674 12.22 48.82 -35.07
N GLN A 675 11.59 49.10 -33.94
CA GLN A 675 11.74 50.36 -33.22
C GLN A 675 12.34 50.05 -31.86
N LEU A 676 13.50 50.63 -31.57
CA LEU A 676 14.10 50.51 -30.25
C LEU A 676 13.39 51.48 -29.30
N VAL A 677 12.67 50.96 -28.31
CA VAL A 677 12.05 51.76 -27.25
C VAL A 677 12.75 51.52 -25.93
N LYS A 678 13.36 52.58 -25.39
CA LYS A 678 14.00 52.60 -24.07
C LYS A 678 13.09 53.23 -23.04
N ARG A 679 12.80 52.47 -21.97
CA ARG A 679 12.04 52.90 -20.79
C ARG A 679 12.86 52.79 -19.51
N GLY A 680 12.31 53.38 -18.45
CA GLY A 680 12.87 53.34 -17.10
C GLY A 680 14.08 54.27 -16.91
N PRO A 681 14.34 54.71 -15.68
CA PRO A 681 15.29 55.79 -15.42
C PRO A 681 16.79 55.38 -15.43
N GLY A 682 17.14 54.12 -15.67
CA GLY A 682 18.54 53.68 -15.76
C GLY A 682 19.17 53.86 -17.15
N THR A 683 20.40 53.37 -17.32
CA THR A 683 21.24 53.57 -18.50
C THR A 683 21.27 52.33 -19.41
N LEU A 684 21.05 52.51 -20.72
CA LEU A 684 21.22 51.47 -21.75
C LEU A 684 22.42 51.82 -22.64
N ILE A 685 23.44 50.97 -22.68
CA ILE A 685 24.63 51.13 -23.52
C ILE A 685 24.45 50.32 -24.79
N LEU A 686 24.49 50.95 -25.97
CA LEU A 686 24.39 50.29 -27.26
C LEU A 686 25.77 50.16 -27.92
N THR A 687 26.18 48.93 -28.24
CA THR A 687 27.53 48.63 -28.73
C THR A 687 27.59 48.00 -30.13
N ALA A 688 26.47 47.49 -30.65
CA ALA A 688 26.39 46.86 -31.96
C ALA A 688 25.86 47.81 -33.04
N ALA A 689 26.37 47.65 -34.26
CA ALA A 689 25.84 48.33 -35.44
C ALA A 689 24.47 47.76 -35.81
N SER A 690 23.50 48.65 -36.04
CA SER A 690 22.10 48.28 -36.32
C SER A 690 21.58 48.96 -37.59
N SER A 691 20.60 48.33 -38.24
CA SER A 691 20.03 48.78 -39.53
C SER A 691 18.50 48.90 -39.52
N PHE A 692 17.90 48.96 -38.33
CA PHE A 692 16.45 49.12 -38.20
C PHE A 692 15.97 50.52 -38.62
N ALA A 693 14.82 50.56 -39.29
CA ALA A 693 14.24 51.78 -39.86
C ALA A 693 13.12 52.39 -38.97
N GLY A 694 12.62 51.67 -37.96
CA GLY A 694 11.54 52.14 -37.07
C GLY A 694 11.95 53.23 -36.07
N GLY A 695 13.25 53.53 -35.99
CA GLY A 695 13.82 54.59 -35.17
C GLY A 695 14.08 54.20 -33.71
N THR A 696 14.66 55.14 -32.97
CA THR A 696 15.04 54.96 -31.57
C THR A 696 14.29 55.97 -30.70
N ARG A 697 13.48 55.47 -29.76
CA ARG A 697 12.68 56.27 -28.83
C ARG A 697 13.19 56.10 -27.41
N LEU A 698 13.61 57.21 -26.81
CA LEU A 698 14.01 57.29 -25.41
C LEU A 698 12.90 57.98 -24.63
N GLU A 699 12.14 57.21 -23.86
CA GLU A 699 11.05 57.75 -23.05
C GLU A 699 11.52 58.20 -21.66
N ALA A 700 12.56 57.56 -21.11
CA ALA A 700 13.16 57.90 -19.81
C ALA A 700 14.59 57.33 -19.65
N GLY A 701 15.35 57.93 -18.74
CA GLY A 701 16.70 57.49 -18.37
C GLY A 701 17.71 57.79 -19.48
N GLU A 702 18.78 57.01 -19.55
CA GLU A 702 19.89 57.29 -20.47
C GLU A 702 20.05 56.21 -21.54
N ILE A 703 20.37 56.61 -22.78
CA ILE A 703 21.07 55.75 -23.73
C ILE A 703 22.49 56.27 -23.94
N VAL A 704 23.48 55.39 -23.83
CA VAL A 704 24.88 55.64 -24.20
C VAL A 704 25.19 54.94 -25.52
N VAL A 705 25.57 55.70 -26.53
CA VAL A 705 25.90 55.19 -27.86
C VAL A 705 27.40 54.97 -27.96
N ARG A 706 27.84 53.72 -28.16
CA ARG A 706 29.26 53.34 -28.36
C ARG A 706 29.58 52.86 -29.76
N ASN A 707 28.57 52.78 -30.63
CA ASN A 707 28.73 52.47 -32.04
C ASN A 707 27.93 53.48 -32.86
N VAL A 708 28.55 54.07 -33.89
CA VAL A 708 27.95 55.14 -34.69
C VAL A 708 26.69 54.72 -35.45
N ALA A 709 26.48 53.43 -35.67
CA ALA A 709 25.29 52.87 -36.31
C ALA A 709 24.30 52.25 -35.30
N ALA A 710 24.49 52.46 -33.99
CA ALA A 710 23.67 51.78 -32.97
C ALA A 710 22.22 52.27 -32.93
N LEU A 711 21.95 53.52 -33.33
CA LEU A 711 20.60 54.11 -33.31
C LEU A 711 19.73 53.71 -34.51
N GLY A 712 20.27 52.89 -35.43
CA GLY A 712 19.60 52.50 -36.68
C GLY A 712 19.62 53.62 -37.72
N THR A 713 18.80 53.47 -38.77
CA THR A 713 18.68 54.46 -39.88
C THR A 713 17.43 55.35 -39.74
N GLY A 714 16.60 55.07 -38.73
CA GLY A 714 15.34 55.75 -38.47
C GLY A 714 15.48 57.05 -37.65
N PRO A 715 14.34 57.70 -37.33
CA PRO A 715 14.28 58.91 -36.52
C PRO A 715 14.66 58.67 -35.05
N VAL A 716 15.11 59.72 -34.37
CA VAL A 716 15.43 59.69 -32.93
C VAL A 716 14.47 60.61 -32.15
N TRP A 717 13.86 60.06 -31.11
CA TRP A 717 13.02 60.80 -30.17
C TRP A 717 13.63 60.75 -28.77
N VAL A 718 13.90 61.92 -28.20
CA VAL A 718 14.39 62.07 -26.83
C VAL A 718 13.37 62.86 -26.03
N SER A 719 12.69 62.17 -25.11
CA SER A 719 11.65 62.76 -24.27
C SER A 719 12.21 63.61 -23.12
N ALA A 720 11.34 64.40 -22.50
CA ALA A 720 11.66 65.35 -21.41
C ALA A 720 12.41 64.76 -20.19
N ALA A 721 12.36 63.44 -19.98
CA ALA A 721 13.01 62.76 -18.85
C ALA A 721 14.16 61.84 -19.30
N ALA A 722 14.70 62.07 -20.50
CA ALA A 722 15.68 61.21 -21.14
C ALA A 722 16.96 61.96 -21.52
N THR A 723 18.06 61.21 -21.48
CA THR A 723 19.40 61.66 -21.90
C THR A 723 19.93 60.73 -22.99
N LEU A 724 20.41 61.30 -24.09
CA LEU A 724 21.16 60.58 -25.12
C LEU A 724 22.62 61.02 -25.05
N THR A 725 23.52 60.09 -24.72
CA THR A 725 24.96 60.34 -24.58
C THR A 725 25.72 59.70 -25.74
N LEU A 726 26.55 60.49 -26.41
CA LEU A 726 27.42 60.01 -27.49
C LEU A 726 28.82 59.70 -26.94
N ASP A 727 29.15 58.40 -26.85
CA ASP A 727 30.44 57.86 -26.43
C ASP A 727 31.13 57.18 -27.65
N VAL A 728 31.24 57.94 -28.75
CA VAL A 728 31.78 57.47 -30.05
C VAL A 728 33.06 58.20 -30.47
N GLY A 729 33.74 58.87 -29.53
CA GLY A 729 34.88 59.74 -29.83
C GLY A 729 34.46 60.92 -30.72
N ALA A 730 35.32 61.35 -31.64
CA ALA A 730 35.04 62.44 -32.59
C ALA A 730 34.24 62.00 -33.84
N VAL A 731 33.79 60.75 -33.90
CA VAL A 731 33.09 60.20 -35.06
C VAL A 731 31.61 60.62 -35.05
N GLY A 732 31.04 60.80 -36.25
CA GLY A 732 29.66 61.24 -36.40
C GLY A 732 28.62 60.13 -36.32
N VAL A 733 27.52 60.40 -35.61
CA VAL A 733 26.28 59.62 -35.63
C VAL A 733 25.31 60.24 -36.62
N VAL A 734 24.78 59.45 -37.56
CA VAL A 734 23.84 59.92 -38.59
C VAL A 734 22.42 59.53 -38.22
N VAL A 735 21.48 60.48 -38.28
CA VAL A 735 20.06 60.25 -37.98
C VAL A 735 19.16 60.88 -39.05
N SER A 736 18.01 60.27 -39.33
CA SER A 736 17.09 60.77 -40.37
C SER A 736 16.26 61.97 -39.90
N SER A 737 15.92 62.04 -38.63
CA SER A 737 15.37 63.24 -37.99
C SER A 737 15.60 63.20 -36.48
N LEU A 738 15.57 64.39 -35.87
CA LEU A 738 15.74 64.56 -34.44
C LEU A 738 14.53 65.30 -33.84
N SER A 739 13.89 64.66 -32.87
CA SER A 739 12.86 65.26 -32.04
C SER A 739 13.33 65.25 -30.59
N LEU A 740 13.59 66.44 -30.06
CA LEU A 740 14.06 66.66 -28.69
C LEU A 740 13.06 67.53 -27.93
N ASP A 741 12.47 66.97 -26.87
CA ASP A 741 11.57 67.70 -25.97
C ASP A 741 12.33 68.81 -25.21
N ALA A 742 11.60 69.77 -24.64
CA ALA A 742 12.19 70.96 -24.00
C ALA A 742 13.14 70.64 -22.84
N ASP A 743 12.82 69.58 -22.07
CA ASP A 743 13.62 69.14 -20.93
C ASP A 743 14.48 67.89 -21.23
N GLY A 744 14.43 67.38 -22.47
CA GLY A 744 15.29 66.28 -22.89
C GLY A 744 16.73 66.75 -23.08
N LEU A 745 17.70 65.85 -22.89
CA LEU A 745 19.12 66.18 -22.98
C LEU A 745 19.84 65.31 -24.02
N ILE A 746 20.71 65.93 -24.82
CA ILE A 746 21.70 65.25 -25.64
C ILE A 746 23.08 65.73 -25.21
N ASP A 747 23.93 64.80 -24.82
CA ASP A 747 25.35 65.04 -24.54
C ASP A 747 26.20 64.48 -25.68
N LEU A 748 26.85 65.36 -26.42
CA LEU A 748 27.67 64.99 -27.59
C LEU A 748 29.03 64.40 -27.20
N GLY A 749 29.51 64.59 -25.96
CA GLY A 749 30.88 64.23 -25.61
C GLY A 749 31.90 64.91 -26.54
N TYR A 750 32.81 64.14 -27.15
CA TYR A 750 33.71 64.59 -28.24
C TYR A 750 33.07 64.50 -29.64
N GLY A 751 31.86 63.96 -29.74
CA GLY A 751 31.25 63.52 -30.99
C GLY A 751 30.53 64.61 -31.76
N ARG A 752 29.98 64.17 -32.89
CA ARG A 752 29.10 64.97 -33.75
C ARG A 752 27.84 64.19 -34.10
N MET A 753 26.74 64.91 -34.30
CA MET A 753 25.49 64.37 -34.83
C MET A 753 25.18 65.02 -36.16
N VAL A 754 24.97 64.20 -37.19
CA VAL A 754 24.58 64.63 -38.54
C VAL A 754 23.12 64.30 -38.74
N ILE A 755 22.31 65.33 -38.93
CA ILE A 755 20.85 65.25 -39.08
C ILE A 755 20.51 65.49 -40.54
N ALA A 756 19.79 64.55 -41.15
CA ALA A 756 19.41 64.66 -42.56
C ALA A 756 18.56 65.91 -42.87
N ALA A 757 18.52 66.32 -44.13
CA ALA A 757 17.82 67.52 -44.57
C ALA A 757 16.33 67.54 -44.15
N GLY A 758 15.91 68.63 -43.51
CA GLY A 758 14.56 68.77 -42.93
C GLY A 758 14.31 67.95 -41.66
N GLY A 759 15.33 67.27 -41.13
CA GLY A 759 15.24 66.42 -39.94
C GLY A 759 15.18 67.18 -38.61
N ILE A 760 15.51 68.48 -38.60
CA ILE A 760 15.28 69.40 -37.49
C ILE A 760 15.04 70.82 -38.03
N ALA A 761 14.14 71.58 -37.42
CA ALA A 761 13.95 73.00 -37.77
C ALA A 761 15.04 73.86 -37.10
N GLU A 762 15.62 74.82 -37.84
CA GLU A 762 16.68 75.70 -37.33
C GLU A 762 16.28 76.42 -36.04
N SER A 763 15.05 76.95 -35.96
CA SER A 763 14.56 77.62 -34.75
C SER A 763 14.53 76.70 -33.54
N THR A 764 14.17 75.43 -33.73
CA THR A 764 14.21 74.41 -32.68
C THR A 764 15.65 74.09 -32.30
N LEU A 765 16.55 73.93 -33.28
CA LEU A 765 17.96 73.65 -33.03
C LEU A 765 18.60 74.76 -32.18
N ARG A 766 18.42 76.03 -32.57
CA ARG A 766 18.93 77.20 -31.82
C ARG A 766 18.37 77.23 -30.39
N GLN A 767 17.07 76.96 -30.21
CA GLN A 767 16.47 76.88 -28.87
C GLN A 767 17.09 75.77 -28.00
N ARG A 768 17.41 74.61 -28.59
CA ARG A 768 18.01 73.48 -27.87
C ARG A 768 19.49 73.71 -27.57
N LEU A 769 20.23 74.38 -28.45
CA LEU A 769 21.61 74.80 -28.18
C LEU A 769 21.67 75.85 -27.08
N ALA A 770 20.78 76.85 -27.11
CA ALA A 770 20.69 77.85 -26.05
C ALA A 770 20.35 77.23 -24.67
N ALA A 771 19.49 76.21 -24.65
CA ALA A 771 19.21 75.45 -23.43
C ALA A 771 20.44 74.69 -22.91
N GLY A 772 21.21 74.05 -23.81
CA GLY A 772 22.44 73.34 -23.46
C GLY A 772 23.57 74.26 -23.00
N TYR A 773 23.65 75.48 -23.56
CA TYR A 773 24.66 76.47 -23.21
C TYR A 773 24.62 76.87 -21.73
N GLY A 774 23.41 76.95 -21.14
CA GLY A 774 23.23 76.98 -19.68
C GLY A 774 23.94 78.12 -18.94
N GLY A 775 24.20 79.25 -19.60
CA GLY A 775 24.83 80.43 -19.01
C GLY A 775 26.36 80.50 -19.12
N GLY A 776 26.96 79.96 -20.18
CA GLY A 776 28.40 80.11 -20.44
C GLY A 776 29.17 78.80 -20.50
N ALA A 777 28.66 77.77 -19.84
CA ALA A 777 29.47 76.62 -19.46
C ALA A 777 29.09 75.33 -20.19
N TRP A 778 28.13 75.34 -21.12
CA TRP A 778 27.64 74.12 -21.77
C TRP A 778 27.27 73.02 -20.75
N ALA A 779 26.75 73.45 -19.59
CA ALA A 779 26.35 72.57 -18.48
C ALA A 779 24.83 72.56 -18.30
N GLY A 780 24.08 72.90 -19.35
CA GLY A 780 22.62 72.92 -19.33
C GLY A 780 22.03 71.56 -18.99
N GLY A 781 21.00 71.54 -18.14
CA GLY A 781 20.28 70.32 -17.75
C GLY A 781 19.33 69.78 -18.83
N SER A 782 19.16 70.50 -19.94
CA SER A 782 18.36 70.11 -21.10
C SER A 782 18.96 70.70 -22.39
N GLY A 783 18.42 70.32 -23.55
CA GLY A 783 18.90 70.78 -24.84
C GLY A 783 20.03 69.93 -25.39
N ILE A 784 20.89 70.53 -26.22
CA ILE A 784 22.06 69.87 -26.81
C ILE A 784 23.30 70.48 -26.19
N THR A 785 24.09 69.64 -25.54
CA THR A 785 25.28 70.05 -24.80
C THR A 785 26.47 69.12 -25.07
N SER A 786 27.62 69.43 -24.47
CA SER A 786 28.76 68.54 -24.36
C SER A 786 29.36 68.62 -22.97
N SER A 787 29.34 67.51 -22.23
CA SER A 787 30.01 67.40 -20.93
C SER A 787 31.53 67.62 -21.03
N ILE A 788 32.12 67.32 -22.18
CA ILE A 788 33.53 67.59 -22.48
C ILE A 788 33.77 69.08 -22.70
N ALA A 789 32.88 69.78 -23.43
CA ALA A 789 32.97 71.22 -23.58
C ALA A 789 32.84 71.93 -22.23
N ALA A 790 31.90 71.50 -21.39
CA ALA A 790 31.72 72.07 -20.05
C ALA A 790 32.94 71.93 -19.14
N ALA A 791 33.70 70.84 -19.31
CA ALA A 791 34.89 70.57 -18.53
C ALA A 791 36.17 71.20 -19.10
N THR A 792 36.13 71.75 -20.33
CA THR A 792 37.32 72.18 -21.07
C THR A 792 37.19 73.65 -21.48
N PRO A 793 37.96 74.57 -20.88
CA PRO A 793 37.95 75.98 -21.28
C PRO A 793 38.19 76.18 -22.77
N GLY A 794 37.51 77.15 -23.38
CA GLY A 794 37.62 77.44 -24.80
C GLY A 794 37.03 76.35 -25.72
N ARG A 795 36.02 75.62 -25.24
CA ARG A 795 35.25 74.64 -26.02
C ARG A 795 33.77 74.96 -25.93
N GLY A 796 33.04 74.57 -26.96
CA GLY A 796 31.59 74.67 -26.99
C GLY A 796 30.95 73.66 -27.93
N VAL A 797 29.69 73.95 -28.28
CA VAL A 797 28.93 73.16 -29.25
C VAL A 797 28.57 74.06 -30.42
N CYS A 798 29.08 73.67 -31.59
CA CYS A 798 28.82 74.33 -32.86
C CYS A 798 27.72 73.61 -33.63
N TYR A 799 27.10 74.31 -34.57
CA TYR A 799 26.29 73.71 -35.61
C TYR A 799 26.58 74.34 -36.98
N LEU A 800 26.40 73.53 -38.03
CA LEU A 800 26.55 73.92 -39.43
C LEU A 800 25.37 73.41 -40.26
N PHE A 801 24.94 74.22 -41.22
CA PHE A 801 24.08 73.74 -42.29
C PHE A 801 24.93 73.16 -43.40
N ASP A 802 24.76 71.88 -43.65
CA ASP A 802 25.50 71.16 -44.67
C ASP A 802 25.01 71.56 -46.06
N GLY A 803 25.88 71.51 -47.07
CA GLY A 803 25.56 71.94 -48.45
C GLY A 803 24.45 71.12 -49.13
N ASP A 804 24.03 70.01 -48.54
CA ASP A 804 22.92 69.15 -48.96
C ASP A 804 21.59 69.48 -48.26
N GLY A 805 21.57 70.49 -47.39
CA GLY A 805 20.42 70.89 -46.57
C GLY A 805 20.32 70.16 -45.23
N GLY A 806 21.29 69.30 -44.90
CA GLY A 806 21.46 68.68 -43.58
C GLY A 806 21.93 69.66 -42.50
N THR A 807 22.02 69.17 -41.27
CA THR A 807 22.57 69.94 -40.15
C THR A 807 23.51 69.08 -39.32
N THR A 808 24.73 69.55 -39.16
CA THR A 808 25.73 68.95 -38.28
C THR A 808 25.79 69.74 -36.98
N VAL A 809 25.73 69.05 -35.83
CA VAL A 809 25.95 69.62 -34.50
C VAL A 809 27.09 68.88 -33.84
N ALA A 810 28.10 69.58 -33.35
CA ALA A 810 29.34 68.94 -32.88
C ALA A 810 29.99 69.68 -31.71
N PHE A 811 30.73 68.93 -30.92
CA PHE A 811 31.76 69.49 -30.05
C PHE A 811 32.78 70.27 -30.89
N ALA A 812 33.09 71.50 -30.47
CA ALA A 812 33.99 72.39 -31.20
C ALA A 812 34.89 73.19 -30.25
N ALA A 813 36.02 73.67 -30.77
CA ALA A 813 36.80 74.71 -30.11
C ALA A 813 36.21 76.09 -30.37
N ASN A 814 36.28 76.99 -29.38
CA ASN A 814 36.00 78.40 -29.60
C ASN A 814 37.02 78.90 -30.63
N GLY A 815 36.56 79.35 -31.79
CA GLY A 815 37.43 79.65 -32.93
C GLY A 815 37.34 78.67 -34.10
N ASP A 816 36.80 77.46 -33.93
CA ASP A 816 36.57 76.54 -35.05
C ASP A 816 35.16 76.77 -35.60
N THR A 817 35.07 77.55 -36.66
CA THR A 817 33.81 77.97 -37.28
C THR A 817 33.29 76.97 -38.30
N ASN A 818 34.15 76.10 -38.84
CA ASN A 818 33.85 75.23 -39.98
C ASN A 818 33.79 73.73 -39.61
N LEU A 819 34.03 73.39 -38.34
CA LEU A 819 34.03 72.04 -37.77
C LEU A 819 35.05 71.08 -38.39
N ASP A 820 36.19 71.58 -38.87
CA ASP A 820 37.25 70.75 -39.42
C ASP A 820 38.21 70.19 -38.35
N GLY A 821 38.04 70.61 -37.08
CA GLY A 821 38.80 70.12 -35.95
C GLY A 821 40.14 70.80 -35.75
N VAL A 822 40.42 71.88 -36.52
CA VAL A 822 41.52 72.82 -36.29
C VAL A 822 40.96 74.22 -36.04
N VAL A 823 41.75 75.10 -35.43
CA VAL A 823 41.45 76.54 -35.38
C VAL A 823 42.54 77.22 -36.18
N ASP A 824 42.20 77.72 -37.37
CA ASP A 824 43.18 78.30 -38.29
C ASP A 824 42.68 79.58 -38.99
N ILE A 825 43.46 80.05 -39.97
CA ILE A 825 43.14 81.28 -40.70
C ILE A 825 41.82 81.21 -41.49
N LEU A 826 41.36 80.01 -41.87
CA LEU A 826 40.08 79.80 -42.56
C LEU A 826 38.92 80.11 -41.62
N ASP A 827 39.06 79.83 -40.34
CA ASP A 827 38.03 80.18 -39.36
C ASP A 827 37.93 81.68 -39.14
N ILE A 828 39.08 82.33 -38.97
CA ILE A 828 39.14 83.79 -38.89
C ILE A 828 38.54 84.41 -40.16
N ALA A 829 38.78 83.81 -41.32
CA ALA A 829 38.19 84.28 -42.56
C ALA A 829 36.65 84.19 -42.55
N ASN A 830 36.05 83.15 -41.99
CA ASN A 830 34.60 83.05 -41.81
C ASN A 830 34.09 84.18 -40.90
N THR A 831 34.75 84.39 -39.75
CA THR A 831 34.40 85.47 -38.82
C THR A 831 34.49 86.86 -39.45
N LEU A 832 35.59 87.16 -40.15
CA LEU A 832 35.81 88.48 -40.79
C LEU A 832 34.93 88.69 -42.03
N SER A 833 34.64 87.64 -42.78
CA SER A 833 33.82 87.73 -43.99
C SER A 833 32.32 87.76 -43.72
N SER A 834 31.88 87.37 -42.51
CA SER A 834 30.48 87.45 -42.08
C SER A 834 29.92 88.88 -42.15
N GLY A 835 30.77 89.90 -41.97
CA GLY A 835 30.37 91.30 -41.85
C GLY A 835 29.57 91.62 -40.59
N LYS A 836 29.52 90.71 -39.61
CA LYS A 836 28.69 90.85 -38.39
C LYS A 836 29.43 91.40 -37.18
N PHE A 837 30.76 91.56 -37.26
CA PHE A 837 31.57 91.99 -36.12
C PHE A 837 31.20 93.41 -35.68
N ASP A 838 30.81 93.56 -34.41
CA ASP A 838 30.27 94.79 -33.82
C ASP A 838 29.05 95.37 -34.57
N ALA A 839 28.35 94.56 -35.38
CA ALA A 839 27.23 95.01 -36.21
C ALA A 839 25.87 95.02 -35.47
N GLY A 840 25.79 94.35 -34.31
CA GLY A 840 24.54 94.20 -33.54
C GLY A 840 23.46 93.37 -34.25
N THR A 841 23.83 92.60 -35.27
CA THR A 841 22.96 91.68 -36.01
C THR A 841 23.15 90.25 -35.52
N GLU A 842 22.10 89.43 -35.56
CA GLU A 842 22.15 88.04 -35.12
C GLU A 842 23.30 87.26 -35.77
N ALA A 843 24.23 86.81 -34.94
CA ALA A 843 25.36 85.96 -35.31
C ALA A 843 25.06 84.50 -34.93
N SER A 844 25.79 83.59 -35.55
CA SER A 844 25.80 82.17 -35.25
C SER A 844 27.23 81.74 -34.99
N TRP A 845 27.42 80.49 -34.56
CA TRP A 845 28.76 79.93 -34.38
C TRP A 845 29.63 80.04 -35.64
N LEU A 846 29.04 79.80 -36.83
CA LEU A 846 29.75 79.95 -38.11
C LEU A 846 30.21 81.40 -38.36
N ASP A 847 29.46 82.37 -37.87
CA ASP A 847 29.85 83.78 -37.95
C ASP A 847 30.92 84.13 -36.90
N GLY A 848 31.12 83.28 -35.89
CA GLY A 848 32.09 83.47 -34.80
C GLY A 848 31.48 83.89 -33.45
N ASP A 849 30.17 83.74 -33.24
CA ASP A 849 29.53 83.93 -31.93
C ASP A 849 29.82 82.72 -31.03
N PHE A 850 30.93 82.77 -30.30
CA PHE A 850 31.44 81.66 -29.48
C PHE A 850 30.88 81.68 -28.06
N ASN A 851 30.44 82.85 -27.59
CA ASN A 851 29.78 83.01 -26.30
C ASN A 851 28.25 82.86 -26.41
N ALA A 852 27.73 82.55 -27.60
CA ALA A 852 26.32 82.26 -27.88
C ALA A 852 25.35 83.33 -27.33
N ASP A 853 25.77 84.59 -27.27
CA ASP A 853 24.91 85.71 -26.86
C ASP A 853 24.08 86.28 -28.03
N GLY A 854 24.32 85.77 -29.24
CA GLY A 854 23.61 86.11 -30.46
C GLY A 854 24.24 87.28 -31.23
N ILE A 855 25.35 87.86 -30.77
CA ILE A 855 26.02 88.99 -31.41
C ILE A 855 27.50 88.67 -31.54
N LEU A 856 28.09 88.91 -32.71
CA LEU A 856 29.54 88.82 -32.88
C LEU A 856 30.20 90.12 -32.42
N ASP A 857 30.93 90.10 -31.32
CA ASP A 857 31.64 91.27 -30.77
C ASP A 857 33.07 90.95 -30.29
N ILE A 858 33.71 91.92 -29.63
CA ILE A 858 35.09 91.75 -29.14
C ILE A 858 35.24 90.66 -28.07
N LEU A 859 34.16 90.31 -27.35
CA LEU A 859 34.16 89.23 -26.36
C LEU A 859 34.28 87.87 -27.03
N ASP A 860 33.66 87.67 -28.20
CA ASP A 860 33.84 86.43 -28.99
C ASP A 860 35.25 86.27 -29.52
N ILE A 861 35.84 87.36 -30.02
CA ILE A 861 37.25 87.34 -30.43
C ILE A 861 38.14 87.02 -29.22
N GLY A 862 37.77 87.51 -28.04
CA GLY A 862 38.35 87.12 -26.76
C GLY A 862 38.27 85.61 -26.52
N GLU A 863 37.10 85.00 -26.74
CA GLU A 863 36.88 83.56 -26.60
C GLU A 863 37.71 82.72 -27.60
N LEU A 864 37.84 83.18 -28.85
CA LEU A 864 38.72 82.56 -29.85
C LEU A 864 40.16 82.52 -29.35
N PHE A 865 40.70 83.65 -28.87
CA PHE A 865 42.08 83.68 -28.37
C PHE A 865 42.24 82.95 -27.04
N ALA A 866 41.21 82.96 -26.18
CA ALA A 866 41.18 82.22 -24.93
C ALA A 866 41.20 80.69 -25.12
N SER A 867 40.84 80.20 -26.32
CA SER A 867 41.01 78.78 -26.67
C SER A 867 42.48 78.33 -26.72
N GLU A 868 43.41 79.28 -26.97
CA GLU A 868 44.84 79.05 -27.24
C GLU A 868 45.13 78.13 -28.45
N LEU A 869 44.15 77.87 -29.32
CA LEU A 869 44.26 76.87 -30.39
C LEU A 869 44.62 77.39 -31.78
N LEU A 870 44.64 78.71 -31.99
CA LEU A 870 44.94 79.29 -33.30
C LEU A 870 46.29 78.79 -33.84
N ASP A 871 46.26 78.15 -35.01
CA ASP A 871 47.39 77.51 -35.70
C ASP A 871 48.15 76.47 -34.85
N ARG A 872 47.50 75.85 -33.86
CA ARG A 872 48.11 74.81 -33.00
C ARG A 872 47.93 73.37 -33.51
N GLY A 873 47.15 73.17 -34.57
CA GLY A 873 46.81 71.86 -35.12
C GLY A 873 45.56 71.24 -34.48
N PRO A 874 45.27 69.95 -34.74
CA PRO A 874 44.00 69.33 -34.37
C PRO A 874 43.77 69.28 -32.85
N TYR A 875 42.58 69.67 -32.40
CA TYR A 875 42.20 69.65 -30.98
C TYR A 875 41.32 68.45 -30.59
N LEU A 876 40.83 67.69 -31.58
CA LEU A 876 40.05 66.48 -31.34
C LEU A 876 40.99 65.30 -31.01
N PRO A 877 40.58 64.39 -30.10
CA PRO A 877 41.39 63.23 -29.75
C PRO A 877 41.65 62.35 -30.97
N SER A 878 42.93 62.02 -31.22
CA SER A 878 43.34 61.11 -32.29
C SER A 878 42.95 59.67 -31.94
N GLY A 879 41.73 59.28 -32.27
CA GLY A 879 41.16 58.00 -31.92
C GLY A 879 40.31 57.43 -33.05
N LEU A 880 41.01 56.95 -34.08
CA LEU A 880 40.78 55.78 -34.95
C LEU A 880 41.57 56.03 -36.25
N SER A 881 42.27 55.01 -36.76
CA SER A 881 43.22 55.16 -37.86
C SER A 881 42.52 55.64 -39.16
N PRO A 882 43.21 56.31 -40.10
CA PRO A 882 42.63 56.71 -41.39
C PRO A 882 41.97 55.55 -42.17
N LEU A 883 42.33 54.30 -41.85
CA LEU A 883 41.75 53.09 -42.42
C LEU A 883 40.31 52.84 -41.95
N GLU A 884 39.92 53.27 -40.74
CA GLU A 884 38.58 53.05 -40.18
C GLU A 884 37.58 54.14 -40.60
N ALA A 885 38.04 55.38 -40.84
CA ALA A 885 37.22 56.45 -41.41
C ALA A 885 36.80 56.15 -42.87
N MET A 886 37.64 55.42 -43.63
CA MET A 886 37.34 55.04 -45.01
C MET A 886 36.23 53.97 -45.12
N PHE A 887 36.00 53.16 -44.07
CA PHE A 887 34.92 52.17 -44.06
C PHE A 887 33.56 52.73 -43.60
N ALA A 888 33.53 53.87 -42.91
CA ALA A 888 32.29 54.54 -42.54
C ALA A 888 31.67 55.35 -43.70
N GLY A 889 32.51 55.90 -44.61
CA GLY A 889 32.05 56.70 -45.76
C GLY A 889 31.54 55.90 -46.96
N LEU A 890 31.93 54.63 -47.11
CA LEU A 890 31.55 53.78 -48.25
C LEU A 890 30.17 53.12 -48.12
N ALA A 891 29.49 53.26 -46.98
CA ALA A 891 28.16 52.67 -46.76
C ALA A 891 26.98 53.58 -47.14
N PHE A 892 27.21 54.86 -47.47
CA PHE A 892 26.12 55.83 -47.71
C PHE A 892 25.88 56.17 -49.19
N GLU A 893 26.84 55.94 -50.09
CA GLU A 893 26.65 56.22 -51.53
C GLU A 893 25.73 55.22 -52.27
N ALA A 894 25.30 54.14 -51.60
CA ALA A 894 24.38 53.16 -52.19
C ALA A 894 22.89 53.51 -52.02
N ALA A 895 22.54 54.54 -51.23
CA ALA A 895 21.15 54.72 -50.79
C ALA A 895 20.36 55.87 -51.45
N THR A 896 20.98 56.83 -52.16
CA THR A 896 20.25 58.08 -52.50
C THR A 896 20.31 58.61 -53.94
N THR A 897 20.90 57.94 -54.93
CA THR A 897 20.71 58.37 -56.33
C THR A 897 20.14 57.28 -57.23
N GLY A 898 18.83 57.33 -57.42
CA GLY A 898 18.16 56.69 -58.55
C GLY A 898 18.66 57.27 -59.87
N ARG A 899 19.65 56.62 -60.47
CA ARG A 899 20.01 56.82 -61.89
C ARG A 899 20.11 55.46 -62.56
N PRO A 900 19.38 55.20 -63.66
CA PRO A 900 19.51 53.95 -64.38
C PRO A 900 20.89 53.89 -65.05
N LYS A 901 21.67 52.84 -64.77
CA LYS A 901 22.90 52.54 -65.51
C LYS A 901 22.54 52.26 -66.97
N LYS A 902 22.88 53.22 -67.83
CA LYS A 902 22.94 53.08 -69.29
C LYS A 902 23.99 52.03 -69.63
N GLY A 903 23.62 51.05 -70.45
CA GLY A 903 24.48 49.94 -70.83
C GLY A 903 25.77 50.37 -71.51
N VAL A 904 26.81 49.57 -71.30
CA VAL A 904 27.98 49.52 -72.16
C VAL A 904 28.29 48.04 -72.38
N SER A 905 28.04 47.58 -73.60
CA SER A 905 28.72 46.43 -74.17
C SER A 905 30.17 46.83 -74.41
N ALA A 906 31.09 45.89 -74.22
CA ALA A 906 32.36 45.92 -74.90
C ALA A 906 32.78 44.49 -75.23
N ALA A 907 32.88 44.25 -76.54
CA ALA A 907 33.75 43.24 -77.11
C ALA A 907 35.22 43.64 -76.90
N THR A 908 36.08 42.64 -77.14
CA THR A 908 37.56 42.57 -77.07
C THR A 908 38.17 42.54 -75.68
#